data_AF-A0A2V2UGJ5-F1
#
_entry.id   AF-A0A2V2UGJ5-F1
#
_cell.length_a   1.000
_cell.length_b   1.000
_cell.length_c   1.000
_cell.angle_alpha   90.00
_cell.angle_beta   90.00
_cell.angle_gamma   90.00
#
_symmetry.space_group_name_H-M   'P 1'
#
loop_
_entity.id
_entity.type
_entity.pdbx_description
1 polymer ?
#
loop_
_entity_poly.entity_id
_entity_poly.type
_entity_poly.pdbx_seq_one_letter_code
_entity_poly.pdbx_strand_id
1 'polypeptide(L)'
;MSAHRCSGDIVIIGSRVFFCPQNEELSYLEWEAEKQRFVLVQRDDCDAAPLFVSEQTASGELEYGAVRVPCCALYGVIPLRTTSILLYVNQQEHVATLPFTASHEVFAVKRFAWMRLPSQKTGSPVYDGLKEDDGGQNGSYQDLSEDILGKYCALIDRFCTESQQHSGGSYFFYSPTINLALDPCALAEGPTKKRFAASFSGNNVDSHKNTRPRLDNVGEHSLLAFQWNTPLLQAFTPLEVYSGGIFLYVPVFIRGLVSMSSAPSDGVQLLLINRLSYRWAGTRYNRRGLDLEGSGICANFSTSTLWVFSAEAEEQEKDASVASLNGEKRMASYQIIRGSIPLHWSQRANLAFTPEVSISSPARAVTELISHLKLLNKLLRGISTLQFIDTTSLSKVERPLSEAFGAAVTKFCESDLRHDIPYDVHYTKYDFRDRMRRNLSYDEISKGLNELANGCVNGEVKRLDFTQWCGKPMSKEDGCLDFGEDDACYFFWNKIHQQKHYVRVNCLDCLDRTNLVQSMIVVNVLPRMICYVRGEKSMANNCHNENDAATEEEKYEESIGLCKELWAQQGIALSELYAGSEPHFLSFLLKGSLGPFAKQQEAILASRRWLQQNFYDGDKQDIISIVTRQHDPALAQSEFERRFLRPFSFLNKMVVLGLFVAMFALGVNLIVTLFVPRDRISTGPVLYSLAWVIYIGVLIFFIMRDGVSYTNSPLFR
;
A
#
# COMPACT_ATOMS: atom_id res chain seq x y z
N MET A 1 -25.99 4.94 -7.07
CA MET A 1 -25.61 3.82 -7.96
C MET A 1 -25.07 2.70 -7.08
N SER A 2 -25.72 1.54 -7.08
CA SER A 2 -25.61 0.54 -6.00
C SER A 2 -24.38 -0.37 -6.07
N ALA A 3 -24.01 -0.90 -4.89
CA ALA A 3 -23.00 -1.95 -4.66
C ALA A 3 -23.07 -3.18 -5.58
N HIS A 4 -24.22 -3.45 -6.21
CA HIS A 4 -24.52 -4.67 -6.97
C HIS A 4 -23.79 -4.79 -8.32
N ARG A 5 -23.02 -3.78 -8.73
CA ARG A 5 -22.39 -3.77 -10.06
C ARG A 5 -21.22 -4.74 -10.23
N CYS A 6 -20.51 -5.09 -9.15
CA CYS A 6 -19.36 -6.00 -9.17
C CYS A 6 -19.59 -7.32 -8.42
N SER A 7 -20.71 -7.44 -7.70
CA SER A 7 -21.05 -8.65 -6.95
C SER A 7 -21.70 -9.70 -7.84
N GLY A 8 -21.52 -10.96 -7.46
CA GLY A 8 -21.98 -12.11 -8.23
C GLY A 8 -21.75 -13.40 -7.48
N ASP A 9 -21.94 -14.50 -8.18
CA ASP A 9 -21.63 -15.83 -7.69
C ASP A 9 -20.67 -16.54 -8.63
N ILE A 10 -19.69 -17.24 -8.05
CA ILE A 10 -18.85 -18.16 -8.79
C ILE A 10 -19.53 -19.53 -8.77
N VAL A 11 -19.91 -20.03 -9.94
CA VAL A 11 -20.62 -21.31 -10.08
C VAL A 11 -19.71 -22.34 -10.72
N ILE A 12 -19.60 -23.50 -10.10
CA ILE A 12 -18.76 -24.61 -10.55
C ILE A 12 -19.67 -25.75 -10.97
N ILE A 13 -19.56 -26.18 -12.23
CA ILE A 13 -20.33 -27.30 -12.80
C ILE A 13 -19.34 -28.28 -13.42
N GLY A 14 -19.08 -29.39 -12.73
CA GLY A 14 -18.05 -30.35 -13.13
C GLY A 14 -16.66 -29.71 -13.19
N SER A 15 -16.09 -29.57 -14.39
CA SER A 15 -14.79 -28.91 -14.62
C SER A 15 -14.91 -27.50 -15.19
N ARG A 16 -16.12 -26.93 -15.30
CA ARG A 16 -16.35 -25.57 -15.80
C ARG A 16 -16.56 -24.63 -14.62
N VAL A 17 -16.01 -23.41 -14.73
CA VAL A 17 -16.13 -22.37 -13.71
C VAL A 17 -16.69 -21.12 -14.36
N PHE A 18 -17.76 -20.60 -13.78
CA PHE A 18 -18.45 -19.39 -14.25
C PHE A 18 -18.45 -18.33 -13.17
N PHE A 19 -18.37 -17.06 -13.56
CA PHE A 19 -18.77 -15.93 -12.71
C PHE A 19 -20.07 -15.33 -13.24
N CYS A 20 -21.09 -15.35 -12.40
CA CYS A 20 -22.44 -14.89 -12.69
C CYS A 20 -22.70 -13.59 -11.91
N PRO A 21 -22.58 -12.41 -12.54
CA PRO A 21 -22.86 -11.14 -11.89
C PRO A 21 -24.33 -11.01 -11.49
N GLN A 22 -24.60 -10.33 -10.38
CA GLN A 22 -25.96 -10.03 -9.93
C GLN A 22 -26.66 -9.03 -10.86
N ASN A 23 -25.91 -8.11 -11.48
CA ASN A 23 -26.48 -7.20 -12.47
C ASN A 23 -26.91 -7.98 -13.73
N GLU A 24 -28.21 -7.97 -14.02
CA GLU A 24 -28.81 -8.68 -15.15
C GLU A 24 -28.34 -8.19 -16.52
N GLU A 25 -27.88 -6.93 -16.60
CA GLU A 25 -27.34 -6.34 -17.82
C GLU A 25 -25.97 -6.95 -18.23
N LEU A 26 -25.32 -7.71 -17.34
CA LEU A 26 -24.01 -8.29 -17.57
C LEU A 26 -24.08 -9.76 -17.99
N SER A 27 -23.30 -10.10 -19.01
CA SER A 27 -23.04 -11.47 -19.45
C SER A 27 -22.30 -12.29 -18.39
N TYR A 28 -22.29 -13.61 -18.55
CA TYR A 28 -21.51 -14.50 -17.69
C TYR A 28 -20.05 -14.53 -18.15
N LEU A 29 -19.12 -14.77 -17.21
CA LEU A 29 -17.72 -15.06 -17.53
C LEU A 29 -17.46 -16.54 -17.35
N GLU A 30 -16.96 -17.22 -18.38
CA GLU A 30 -16.53 -18.62 -18.30
C GLU A 30 -15.00 -18.73 -18.30
N TRP A 31 -14.45 -19.58 -17.45
CA TRP A 31 -13.01 -19.89 -17.45
C TRP A 31 -12.65 -20.86 -18.59
N GLU A 32 -11.82 -20.38 -19.52
CA GLU A 32 -11.27 -21.17 -20.62
C GLU A 32 -9.87 -21.70 -20.23
N ALA A 33 -9.81 -22.95 -19.76
CA ALA A 33 -8.58 -23.56 -19.24
C ALA A 33 -7.43 -23.61 -20.27
N GLU A 34 -7.73 -23.76 -21.56
CA GLU A 34 -6.71 -23.80 -22.63
C GLU A 34 -5.98 -22.48 -22.79
N LYS A 35 -6.71 -21.36 -22.63
CA LYS A 35 -6.17 -20.01 -22.81
C LYS A 35 -5.82 -19.32 -21.49
N GLN A 36 -6.08 -19.99 -20.35
CA GLN A 36 -5.90 -19.47 -19.00
C GLN A 36 -6.52 -18.08 -18.82
N ARG A 37 -7.75 -17.89 -19.33
CA ARG A 37 -8.45 -16.61 -19.31
C ARG A 37 -9.96 -16.80 -19.19
N PHE A 38 -10.64 -15.72 -18.81
CA PHE A 38 -12.10 -15.65 -18.85
C PHE A 38 -12.60 -15.16 -20.21
N VAL A 39 -13.70 -15.74 -20.67
CA VAL A 39 -14.41 -15.37 -21.90
C VAL A 39 -15.86 -14.99 -21.59
N LEU A 40 -16.43 -14.07 -22.37
CA LEU A 40 -17.84 -13.68 -22.24
C LEU A 40 -18.75 -14.75 -22.83
N VAL A 41 -19.78 -15.13 -22.07
CA VAL A 41 -20.85 -16.01 -22.51
C VAL A 41 -22.17 -15.26 -22.33
N GLN A 42 -22.90 -15.04 -23.42
CA GLN A 42 -24.22 -14.40 -23.34
C GLN A 42 -25.16 -15.27 -22.51
N ARG A 43 -26.06 -14.63 -21.74
CA ARG A 43 -26.98 -15.35 -20.84
C ARG A 43 -27.89 -16.31 -21.62
N ASP A 44 -28.33 -15.89 -22.80
CA ASP A 44 -29.27 -16.65 -23.64
C ASP A 44 -28.61 -17.84 -24.37
N ASP A 45 -27.30 -17.75 -24.63
CA ASP A 45 -26.50 -18.79 -25.31
C ASP A 45 -25.91 -19.82 -24.34
N CYS A 46 -26.15 -19.66 -23.03
CA CYS A 46 -25.56 -20.55 -22.04
C CYS A 46 -26.45 -21.78 -21.83
N ASP A 47 -26.02 -22.95 -22.30
CA ASP A 47 -26.70 -24.24 -22.05
C ASP A 47 -26.92 -24.54 -20.55
N ALA A 48 -26.18 -23.87 -19.66
CA ALA A 48 -26.29 -23.97 -18.20
C ALA A 48 -27.17 -22.89 -17.56
N ALA A 49 -27.75 -21.95 -18.34
CA ALA A 49 -28.64 -20.89 -17.85
C ALA A 49 -29.77 -21.39 -16.94
N PRO A 50 -30.45 -22.53 -17.23
CA PRO A 50 -31.50 -23.06 -16.36
C PRO A 50 -31.01 -23.43 -14.94
N LEU A 51 -29.73 -23.83 -14.81
CA LEU A 51 -29.13 -24.23 -13.53
C LEU A 51 -28.75 -23.03 -12.66
N PHE A 52 -28.64 -21.82 -13.24
CA PHE A 52 -28.30 -20.60 -12.50
C PHE A 52 -29.53 -19.90 -11.90
N VAL A 53 -30.74 -20.20 -12.41
CA VAL A 53 -32.02 -19.56 -12.05
C VAL A 53 -32.75 -20.31 -10.90
N SER A 54 -32.42 -21.57 -10.63
CA SER A 54 -33.04 -22.34 -9.54
C SER A 54 -32.83 -21.65 -8.18
N GLU A 55 -33.94 -21.17 -7.59
CA GLU A 55 -33.96 -20.45 -6.32
C GLU A 55 -33.47 -21.29 -5.14
N GLN A 56 -32.99 -20.57 -4.12
CA GLN A 56 -32.54 -21.05 -2.82
C GLN A 56 -33.50 -22.07 -2.18
N THR A 57 -33.15 -23.36 -2.22
CA THR A 57 -33.57 -24.30 -1.17
C THR A 57 -32.52 -24.31 -0.06
N ALA A 58 -32.98 -24.18 1.19
CA ALA A 58 -32.20 -24.01 2.42
C ALA A 58 -31.33 -25.22 2.85
N SER A 59 -30.85 -26.00 1.89
CA SER A 59 -29.90 -27.09 2.05
C SER A 59 -28.94 -27.00 0.86
N GLY A 60 -27.65 -26.82 1.13
CA GLY A 60 -26.60 -26.42 0.17
C GLY A 60 -26.24 -27.40 -0.95
N GLU A 61 -27.22 -28.12 -1.52
CA GLU A 61 -27.06 -28.96 -2.70
C GLU A 61 -28.18 -28.63 -3.69
N LEU A 62 -27.84 -27.91 -4.77
CA LEU A 62 -28.68 -27.87 -5.97
C LEU A 62 -28.73 -29.28 -6.58
N GLU A 63 -29.89 -29.70 -7.08
CA GLU A 63 -30.00 -30.87 -7.94
C GLU A 63 -29.01 -30.71 -9.11
N TYR A 64 -28.11 -31.69 -9.29
CA TYR A 64 -26.96 -31.70 -10.22
C TYR A 64 -25.65 -31.02 -9.76
N GLY A 65 -25.10 -31.39 -8.59
CA GLY A 65 -23.64 -31.33 -8.31
C GLY A 65 -22.94 -29.98 -8.52
N ALA A 66 -23.69 -28.88 -8.58
CA ALA A 66 -23.20 -27.55 -8.85
C ALA A 66 -22.90 -26.83 -7.53
N VAL A 67 -21.71 -26.23 -7.41
CA VAL A 67 -21.32 -25.47 -6.22
C VAL A 67 -21.40 -23.98 -6.54
N ARG A 68 -22.16 -23.24 -5.74
CA ARG A 68 -22.29 -21.78 -5.85
C ARG A 68 -21.54 -21.12 -4.70
N VAL A 69 -20.62 -20.21 -5.03
CA VAL A 69 -19.80 -19.49 -4.06
C VAL A 69 -20.07 -17.99 -4.18
N PRO A 70 -20.55 -17.32 -3.13
CA PRO A 70 -20.80 -15.89 -3.18
C PRO A 70 -19.49 -15.11 -3.36
N CYS A 71 -19.53 -14.08 -4.20
CA CYS A 71 -18.39 -13.26 -4.54
C CYS A 71 -18.78 -11.77 -4.55
N CYS A 72 -18.22 -10.99 -3.63
CA CYS A 72 -18.47 -9.54 -3.58
C CYS A 72 -17.80 -8.81 -4.74
N ALA A 73 -16.59 -9.24 -5.12
CA ALA A 73 -15.84 -8.71 -6.25
C ALA A 73 -14.72 -9.66 -6.65
N LEU A 74 -14.48 -9.81 -7.95
CA LEU A 74 -13.28 -10.46 -8.46
C LEU A 74 -12.06 -9.57 -8.20
N TYR A 75 -10.91 -10.16 -7.85
CA TYR A 75 -9.65 -9.41 -7.67
C TYR A 75 -8.70 -9.60 -8.85
N GLY A 76 -8.40 -10.86 -9.19
CA GLY A 76 -7.39 -11.18 -10.19
C GLY A 76 -7.12 -12.68 -10.30
N VAL A 77 -6.35 -13.07 -11.32
CA VAL A 77 -5.89 -14.46 -11.50
C VAL A 77 -4.37 -14.52 -11.41
N ILE A 78 -3.86 -15.47 -10.63
CA ILE A 78 -2.43 -15.76 -10.49
C ILE A 78 -2.12 -16.98 -11.35
N PRO A 79 -1.41 -16.82 -12.49
CA PRO A 79 -1.02 -17.95 -13.33
C PRO A 79 0.15 -18.72 -12.71
N LEU A 80 -0.01 -20.04 -12.60
CA LEU A 80 0.97 -21.01 -12.09
C LEU A 80 1.28 -22.05 -13.18
N ARG A 81 1.96 -21.61 -14.25
CA ARG A 81 2.27 -22.37 -15.49
C ARG A 81 1.06 -23.11 -16.09
N THR A 82 0.77 -24.31 -15.61
CA THR A 82 -0.32 -25.17 -16.09
C THR A 82 -1.64 -24.97 -15.36
N THR A 83 -1.61 -24.37 -14.18
CA THR A 83 -2.81 -24.10 -13.37
C THR A 83 -2.90 -22.61 -13.08
N SER A 84 -4.07 -22.15 -12.68
CA SER A 84 -4.26 -20.77 -12.25
C SER A 84 -5.01 -20.73 -10.92
N ILE A 85 -4.79 -19.67 -10.15
CA ILE A 85 -5.54 -19.41 -8.92
C ILE A 85 -6.36 -18.16 -9.12
N LEU A 86 -7.67 -18.27 -8.92
CA LEU A 86 -8.56 -17.12 -8.85
C LEU A 86 -8.54 -16.57 -7.43
N LEU A 87 -8.30 -15.27 -7.29
CA LEU A 87 -8.41 -14.52 -6.05
C LEU A 87 -9.65 -13.62 -6.13
N TYR A 88 -10.48 -13.64 -5.10
CA TYR A 88 -11.73 -12.87 -5.04
C TYR A 88 -12.06 -12.43 -3.61
N VAL A 89 -12.98 -11.47 -3.50
CA VAL A 89 -13.47 -10.92 -2.23
C VAL A 89 -14.69 -11.72 -1.79
N ASN A 90 -14.58 -12.38 -0.64
CA ASN A 90 -15.68 -13.13 -0.04
C ASN A 90 -16.50 -12.25 0.93
N GLN A 91 -15.84 -11.33 1.65
CA GLN A 91 -16.51 -10.43 2.59
C GLN A 91 -15.97 -9.01 2.45
N GLN A 92 -16.90 -8.05 2.45
CA GLN A 92 -16.63 -6.61 2.37
C GLN A 92 -17.37 -5.85 3.49
N GLU A 93 -16.92 -4.64 3.78
CA GLU A 93 -17.58 -3.69 4.70
C GLU A 93 -17.64 -2.32 4.03
N HIS A 94 -18.78 -1.62 4.14
CA HIS A 94 -18.89 -0.23 3.68
C HIS A 94 -18.12 0.70 4.63
N VAL A 95 -17.33 1.62 4.07
CA VAL A 95 -16.45 2.51 4.86
C VAL A 95 -16.71 3.98 4.58
N ALA A 96 -17.03 4.35 3.34
CA ALA A 96 -17.25 5.74 2.99
C ALA A 96 -18.18 5.88 1.78
N THR A 97 -18.85 7.02 1.69
CA THR A 97 -19.63 7.42 0.53
C THR A 97 -19.06 8.74 0.02
N LEU A 98 -18.56 8.77 -1.22
CA LEU A 98 -17.90 9.93 -1.80
C LEU A 98 -18.93 10.83 -2.51
N PRO A 99 -19.11 12.10 -2.07
CA PRO A 99 -20.10 13.01 -2.63
C PRO A 99 -19.55 13.81 -3.81
N PHE A 100 -19.21 13.13 -4.92
CA PHE A 100 -18.73 13.79 -6.15
C PHE A 100 -19.90 14.20 -7.06
N THR A 101 -19.84 13.92 -8.36
CA THR A 101 -20.96 14.15 -9.29
C THR A 101 -22.13 13.20 -9.02
N ALA A 102 -21.82 12.03 -8.49
CA ALA A 102 -22.77 11.07 -7.93
C ALA A 102 -22.21 10.52 -6.62
N SER A 103 -23.07 9.92 -5.80
CA SER A 103 -22.64 9.21 -4.59
C SER A 103 -21.96 7.89 -4.97
N HIS A 104 -20.71 7.74 -4.56
CA HIS A 104 -19.90 6.54 -4.81
C HIS A 104 -19.58 5.82 -3.50
N GLU A 105 -20.06 4.59 -3.36
CA GLU A 105 -19.77 3.75 -2.18
C GLU A 105 -18.36 3.15 -2.27
N VAL A 106 -17.66 3.15 -1.13
CA VAL A 106 -16.33 2.56 -0.98
C VAL A 106 -16.39 1.43 0.04
N PHE A 107 -15.82 0.29 -0.33
CA PHE A 107 -15.80 -0.92 0.49
C PHE A 107 -14.37 -1.28 0.90
N ALA A 108 -14.18 -1.65 2.16
CA ALA A 108 -13.00 -2.36 2.64
C ALA A 108 -13.16 -3.87 2.47
N VAL A 109 -12.10 -4.53 2.06
CA VAL A 109 -12.05 -5.99 1.96
C VAL A 109 -11.77 -6.60 3.32
N LYS A 110 -12.76 -7.28 3.90
CA LYS A 110 -12.65 -8.01 5.18
C LYS A 110 -12.00 -9.37 5.02
N ARG A 111 -12.32 -10.08 3.94
CA ARG A 111 -11.81 -11.42 3.68
C ARG A 111 -11.60 -11.67 2.20
N PHE A 112 -10.37 -12.01 1.83
CA PHE A 112 -10.08 -12.65 0.55
C PHE A 112 -10.34 -14.15 0.63
N ALA A 113 -10.74 -14.72 -0.49
CA ALA A 113 -10.79 -16.16 -0.70
C ALA A 113 -10.17 -16.49 -2.06
N TRP A 114 -9.74 -17.73 -2.20
CA TRP A 114 -9.08 -18.20 -3.41
C TRP A 114 -9.65 -19.56 -3.83
N MET A 115 -9.50 -19.88 -5.10
CA MET A 115 -9.78 -21.22 -5.62
C MET A 115 -8.80 -21.58 -6.75
N ARG A 116 -8.45 -22.86 -6.84
CA ARG A 116 -7.69 -23.40 -7.98
C ARG A 116 -8.65 -23.53 -9.17
N LEU A 117 -8.28 -22.89 -10.27
CA LEU A 117 -9.01 -23.01 -11.52
C LEU A 117 -8.61 -24.30 -12.26
N PRO A 118 -9.55 -24.93 -12.99
CA PRO A 118 -9.27 -26.11 -13.80
C PRO A 118 -8.10 -25.89 -14.75
N SER A 119 -7.18 -26.85 -14.80
CA SER A 119 -6.08 -26.93 -15.75
C SER A 119 -6.39 -27.89 -16.89
N GLN A 120 -5.66 -27.78 -17.99
CA GLN A 120 -5.71 -28.77 -19.05
C GLN A 120 -5.28 -30.14 -18.49
N LYS A 121 -6.13 -31.18 -18.62
CA LYS A 121 -5.70 -32.55 -18.33
C LYS A 121 -4.72 -32.96 -19.42
N THR A 122 -3.44 -33.08 -19.09
CA THR A 122 -2.53 -33.88 -19.91
C THR A 122 -3.09 -35.31 -19.94
N GLY A 123 -3.24 -35.88 -21.13
CA GLY A 123 -3.77 -37.22 -21.32
C GLY A 123 -3.02 -38.24 -20.46
N SER A 124 -3.76 -39.23 -19.96
CA SER A 124 -3.29 -40.40 -19.22
C SER A 124 -1.94 -40.96 -19.70
N PRO A 125 -1.06 -41.45 -18.81
CA PRO A 125 0.14 -42.17 -19.23
C PRO A 125 -0.29 -43.58 -19.65
N VAL A 126 -0.47 -43.78 -20.95
CA VAL A 126 -0.52 -45.11 -21.55
C VAL A 126 0.58 -45.15 -22.60
N TYR A 127 1.73 -45.71 -22.24
CA TYR A 127 2.31 -46.86 -22.94
C TYR A 127 3.53 -47.36 -22.17
N ASP A 128 3.39 -48.60 -21.71
CA ASP A 128 4.46 -49.52 -21.35
C ASP A 128 5.26 -49.85 -22.63
N GLY A 129 6.58 -49.75 -22.61
CA GLY A 129 7.39 -50.04 -23.78
C GLY A 129 8.80 -49.47 -23.76
N LEU A 130 9.74 -50.27 -23.23
CA LEU A 130 11.19 -50.16 -23.36
C LEU A 130 11.64 -49.60 -24.73
N LYS A 131 12.46 -48.54 -24.73
CA LYS A 131 13.56 -48.36 -25.70
C LYS A 131 14.59 -47.33 -25.23
N GLU A 132 15.84 -47.72 -25.46
CA GLU A 132 17.10 -47.11 -25.04
C GLU A 132 17.40 -45.77 -25.73
N ASP A 133 18.27 -45.01 -25.06
CA ASP A 133 19.12 -43.89 -25.50
C ASP A 133 18.95 -43.38 -26.94
N ASP A 134 18.57 -42.10 -27.05
CA ASP A 134 19.26 -41.20 -27.96
C ASP A 134 19.26 -39.75 -27.45
N GLY A 135 20.44 -39.15 -27.44
CA GLY A 135 20.69 -37.81 -26.93
C GLY A 135 20.12 -36.74 -27.85
N GLY A 136 19.13 -36.00 -27.36
CA GLY A 136 18.62 -34.77 -27.96
C GLY A 136 18.15 -33.81 -26.89
N GLN A 137 18.87 -32.70 -26.68
CA GLN A 137 18.42 -31.58 -25.87
C GLN A 137 17.24 -30.88 -26.56
N ASN A 138 16.03 -31.41 -26.39
CA ASN A 138 14.81 -30.63 -26.45
C ASN A 138 14.38 -30.41 -25.01
N GLY A 139 14.51 -29.18 -24.51
CA GLY A 139 14.03 -28.80 -23.19
C GLY A 139 12.51 -28.91 -23.13
N SER A 140 11.99 -30.10 -22.76
CA SER A 140 10.60 -30.24 -22.39
C SER A 140 10.36 -29.40 -21.14
N TYR A 141 9.47 -28.41 -21.24
CA TYR A 141 9.02 -27.63 -20.10
C TYR A 141 8.43 -28.59 -19.06
N GLN A 142 9.21 -28.94 -18.04
CA GLN A 142 8.71 -29.75 -16.92
C GLN A 142 7.70 -28.92 -16.13
N ASP A 143 6.51 -29.49 -15.95
CA ASP A 143 5.47 -28.94 -15.08
C ASP A 143 6.04 -28.70 -13.68
N LEU A 144 5.54 -27.67 -13.00
CA LEU A 144 5.86 -27.46 -11.58
C LEU A 144 5.49 -28.73 -10.80
N SER A 145 6.41 -29.23 -9.97
CA SER A 145 6.09 -30.36 -9.10
C SER A 145 4.92 -29.99 -8.19
N GLU A 146 4.02 -30.94 -7.91
CA GLU A 146 2.86 -30.70 -7.03
C GLU A 146 3.27 -30.22 -5.63
N ASP A 147 4.49 -30.52 -5.16
CA ASP A 147 5.05 -29.97 -3.92
C ASP A 147 5.27 -28.44 -4.00
N ILE A 148 5.78 -27.92 -5.12
CA ILE A 148 5.98 -26.47 -5.29
C ILE A 148 4.62 -25.78 -5.43
N LEU A 149 3.69 -26.39 -6.15
CA LEU A 149 2.33 -25.88 -6.29
C LEU A 149 1.62 -25.79 -4.94
N GLY A 150 1.72 -26.86 -4.13
CA GLY A 150 1.20 -26.87 -2.76
C GLY A 150 1.77 -25.74 -1.88
N LYS A 151 3.04 -25.36 -2.07
CA LYS A 151 3.66 -24.23 -1.35
C LYS A 151 3.12 -22.88 -1.79
N TYR A 152 2.92 -22.67 -3.09
CA TYR A 152 2.27 -21.44 -3.59
C TYR A 152 0.83 -21.33 -3.07
N CYS A 153 0.07 -22.42 -3.10
CA CYS A 153 -1.27 -22.47 -2.52
C CYS A 153 -1.23 -22.17 -1.01
N ALA A 154 -0.28 -22.73 -0.26
CA ALA A 154 -0.14 -22.45 1.17
C ALA A 154 0.18 -20.98 1.47
N LEU A 155 0.99 -20.30 0.64
CA LEU A 155 1.26 -18.87 0.80
C LEU A 155 0.00 -18.02 0.52
N ILE A 156 -0.76 -18.36 -0.52
CA ILE A 156 -2.02 -17.65 -0.84
C ILE A 156 -3.08 -17.91 0.22
N ASP A 157 -3.16 -19.13 0.74
CA ASP A 157 -4.08 -19.50 1.81
C ASP A 157 -3.77 -18.73 3.10
N ARG A 158 -2.48 -18.59 3.45
CA ARG A 158 -2.05 -17.71 4.55
C ARG A 158 -2.44 -16.26 4.29
N PHE A 159 -2.21 -15.74 3.09
CA PHE A 159 -2.65 -14.38 2.74
C PHE A 159 -4.15 -14.18 2.96
N CYS A 160 -4.98 -15.12 2.51
CA CYS A 160 -6.43 -15.08 2.70
C CYS A 160 -6.83 -15.23 4.18
N THR A 161 -6.14 -16.05 4.96
CA THR A 161 -6.43 -16.26 6.39
C THR A 161 -5.98 -15.07 7.25
N GLU A 162 -4.77 -14.56 7.02
CA GLU A 162 -4.21 -13.39 7.69
C GLU A 162 -4.98 -12.11 7.34
N SER A 163 -5.67 -12.07 6.19
CA SER A 163 -6.52 -10.94 5.80
C SER A 163 -7.59 -10.59 6.84
N GLN A 164 -8.00 -11.57 7.69
CA GLN A 164 -8.91 -11.36 8.81
C GLN A 164 -8.20 -10.97 10.12
N GLN A 165 -6.95 -11.40 10.33
CA GLN A 165 -6.24 -11.27 11.60
C GLN A 165 -5.56 -9.92 11.80
N HIS A 166 -5.18 -9.23 10.71
CA HIS A 166 -4.64 -7.88 10.78
C HIS A 166 -5.78 -6.86 10.99
N SER A 167 -6.13 -6.62 12.26
CA SER A 167 -6.79 -5.41 12.77
C SER A 167 -7.78 -4.71 11.82
N GLY A 168 -8.94 -5.35 11.60
CA GLY A 168 -10.13 -4.71 11.02
C GLY A 168 -10.29 -4.84 9.51
N GLY A 169 -9.35 -5.43 8.78
CA GLY A 169 -9.49 -5.75 7.35
C GLY A 169 -8.15 -5.88 6.64
N SER A 170 -8.16 -6.34 5.39
CA SER A 170 -6.95 -6.60 4.59
C SER A 170 -6.18 -5.33 4.16
N TYR A 171 -6.64 -4.14 4.58
CA TYR A 171 -6.20 -2.82 4.10
C TYR A 171 -6.33 -2.62 2.58
N PHE A 172 -7.17 -3.42 1.93
CA PHE A 172 -7.58 -3.22 0.54
C PHE A 172 -8.95 -2.56 0.48
N PHE A 173 -9.08 -1.61 -0.45
CA PHE A 173 -10.31 -0.86 -0.67
C PHE A 173 -10.61 -0.78 -2.16
N TYR A 174 -11.89 -0.78 -2.49
CA TYR A 174 -12.35 -0.57 -3.87
C TYR A 174 -13.70 0.14 -3.88
N SER A 175 -14.06 0.69 -5.03
CA SER A 175 -15.42 1.13 -5.31
C SER A 175 -15.89 0.50 -6.62
N PRO A 176 -17.13 -0.02 -6.67
CA PRO A 176 -17.72 -0.54 -7.91
C PRO A 176 -17.95 0.53 -8.99
N THR A 177 -17.93 1.82 -8.62
CA THR A 177 -18.40 2.91 -9.50
C THR A 177 -17.35 3.98 -9.82
N ILE A 178 -16.25 4.01 -9.06
CA ILE A 178 -15.15 4.96 -9.23
C ILE A 178 -13.77 4.32 -9.03
N ASN A 179 -12.78 4.78 -9.77
CA ASN A 179 -11.41 4.30 -9.66
C ASN A 179 -10.65 5.09 -8.58
N LEU A 180 -10.51 4.50 -7.39
CA LEU A 180 -9.82 5.10 -6.26
C LEU A 180 -8.31 5.29 -6.46
N ALA A 181 -7.70 4.65 -7.47
CA ALA A 181 -6.26 4.78 -7.73
C ALA A 181 -5.89 6.13 -8.40
N LEU A 182 -6.87 6.82 -8.99
CA LEU A 182 -6.68 8.05 -9.77
C LEU A 182 -6.28 9.26 -8.91
N ASP A 183 -5.58 10.22 -9.53
CA ASP A 183 -5.28 11.51 -8.91
C ASP A 183 -6.57 12.28 -8.52
N PRO A 184 -6.53 13.17 -7.52
CA PRO A 184 -7.73 13.86 -7.03
C PRO A 184 -8.53 14.59 -8.12
N CYS A 185 -7.86 15.17 -9.12
CA CYS A 185 -8.54 15.88 -10.20
C CYS A 185 -9.22 14.92 -11.16
N ALA A 186 -8.56 13.83 -11.53
CA ALA A 186 -9.21 12.78 -12.31
C ALA A 186 -10.39 12.12 -11.55
N LEU A 187 -10.29 11.99 -10.23
CA LEU A 187 -11.37 11.45 -9.38
C LEU A 187 -12.61 12.37 -9.38
N ALA A 188 -12.40 13.68 -9.28
CA ALA A 188 -13.48 14.68 -9.24
C ALA A 188 -14.08 15.02 -10.63
N GLU A 189 -13.25 15.17 -11.66
CA GLU A 189 -13.65 15.70 -12.98
C GLU A 189 -14.30 14.66 -13.91
N GLY A 190 -14.21 13.35 -13.62
CA GLY A 190 -14.64 12.37 -14.61
C GLY A 190 -14.83 10.94 -14.13
N PRO A 191 -16.03 10.58 -13.65
CA PRO A 191 -16.48 9.21 -13.77
C PRO A 191 -16.78 8.85 -15.24
N THR A 192 -17.19 9.74 -16.15
CA THR A 192 -17.73 9.29 -17.46
C THR A 192 -16.77 9.32 -18.66
N LYS A 193 -15.70 10.15 -18.67
CA LYS A 193 -14.85 10.33 -19.89
C LYS A 193 -13.46 9.67 -19.87
N LYS A 194 -12.92 9.29 -18.71
CA LYS A 194 -11.58 8.66 -18.58
C LYS A 194 -11.62 7.33 -17.82
N ARG A 195 -12.78 6.68 -17.84
CA ARG A 195 -13.10 5.63 -16.88
C ARG A 195 -12.20 4.39 -17.03
N PHE A 196 -11.69 4.05 -18.23
CA PHE A 196 -11.11 2.69 -18.42
C PHE A 196 -9.95 2.52 -19.43
N ALA A 197 -9.36 3.57 -20.00
CA ALA A 197 -8.31 3.40 -21.03
C ALA A 197 -7.02 2.70 -20.52
N ALA A 198 -6.76 2.70 -19.21
CA ALA A 198 -5.54 2.12 -18.66
C ALA A 198 -5.70 0.71 -18.07
N SER A 199 -6.92 0.22 -17.83
CA SER A 199 -7.09 -1.09 -17.16
C SER A 199 -6.84 -2.30 -18.08
N PHE A 200 -6.83 -2.12 -19.40
CA PHE A 200 -6.72 -3.24 -20.36
C PHE A 200 -5.74 -3.02 -21.51
N SER A 201 -5.12 -1.84 -21.65
CA SER A 201 -4.08 -1.60 -22.68
C SER A 201 -2.72 -2.16 -22.23
N GLY A 202 -2.65 -3.48 -22.08
CA GLY A 202 -1.38 -4.20 -22.11
C GLY A 202 -0.96 -4.35 -23.57
N ASN A 203 -0.32 -3.32 -24.14
CA ASN A 203 0.37 -3.50 -25.41
C ASN A 203 1.46 -4.57 -25.22
N ASN A 204 1.43 -5.58 -26.10
CA ASN A 204 2.45 -6.61 -26.29
C ASN A 204 3.86 -6.05 -26.08
N VAL A 205 4.55 -6.49 -25.03
CA VAL A 205 6.00 -6.45 -24.99
C VAL A 205 6.48 -7.87 -24.81
N ASP A 206 6.93 -8.43 -25.93
CA ASP A 206 7.74 -9.64 -26.01
C ASP A 206 8.77 -9.66 -24.88
N SER A 207 8.70 -10.69 -24.03
CA SER A 207 9.75 -11.03 -23.05
C SER A 207 11.04 -11.53 -23.73
N HIS A 208 11.17 -11.39 -25.05
CA HIS A 208 12.35 -11.72 -25.83
C HIS A 208 13.03 -10.47 -26.37
N LYS A 209 13.71 -9.71 -25.51
CA LYS A 209 14.87 -8.90 -25.93
C LYS A 209 15.74 -8.51 -24.72
N ASN A 210 16.89 -9.18 -24.63
CA ASN A 210 18.05 -8.79 -23.83
C ASN A 210 18.64 -7.46 -24.32
N THR A 211 17.93 -6.36 -24.12
CA THR A 211 18.45 -5.01 -24.36
C THR A 211 18.33 -4.20 -23.09
N ARG A 212 19.48 -3.72 -22.58
CA ARG A 212 19.58 -2.82 -21.43
C ARG A 212 18.53 -1.70 -21.55
N PRO A 213 17.77 -1.38 -20.49
CA PRO A 213 16.75 -0.34 -20.57
C PRO A 213 17.41 1.02 -20.84
N ARG A 214 16.97 1.70 -21.90
CA ARG A 214 17.27 3.13 -22.11
C ARG A 214 16.52 3.93 -21.04
N LEU A 215 17.20 4.92 -20.48
CA LEU A 215 16.80 5.73 -19.32
C LEU A 215 15.51 6.58 -19.51
N ASP A 216 14.88 6.55 -20.70
CA ASP A 216 13.79 7.47 -21.05
C ASP A 216 12.38 6.85 -21.08
N ASN A 217 12.25 5.52 -20.96
CA ASN A 217 10.92 4.87 -20.97
C ASN A 217 10.43 4.57 -19.55
N VAL A 218 9.95 5.58 -18.82
CA VAL A 218 9.04 5.34 -17.69
C VAL A 218 7.74 4.77 -18.27
N GLY A 219 7.59 3.44 -18.21
CA GLY A 219 6.50 2.70 -18.86
C GLY A 219 5.10 3.09 -18.36
N GLU A 220 4.08 2.84 -19.19
CA GLU A 220 2.67 3.10 -18.86
C GLU A 220 2.22 2.40 -17.57
N HIS A 221 2.79 1.24 -17.24
CA HIS A 221 2.58 0.53 -15.98
C HIS A 221 2.90 1.36 -14.72
N SER A 222 3.80 2.34 -14.82
CA SER A 222 4.15 3.22 -13.70
C SER A 222 3.04 4.22 -13.37
N LEU A 223 2.12 4.51 -14.31
CA LEU A 223 0.95 5.37 -14.07
C LEU A 223 -0.16 4.63 -13.28
N LEU A 224 -0.14 3.29 -13.31
CA LEU A 224 -1.06 2.42 -12.58
C LEU A 224 -0.49 1.98 -11.22
N ALA A 225 0.55 2.64 -10.72
CA ALA A 225 1.29 2.23 -9.52
C ALA A 225 0.41 1.99 -8.28
N PHE A 226 -0.76 2.62 -8.20
CA PHE A 226 -1.68 2.51 -7.07
C PHE A 226 -2.80 1.47 -7.26
N GLN A 227 -2.97 0.89 -8.46
CA GLN A 227 -3.93 -0.18 -8.71
C GLN A 227 -3.27 -1.53 -8.45
N TRP A 228 -3.56 -2.11 -7.29
CA TRP A 228 -2.87 -3.30 -6.78
C TRP A 228 -3.15 -4.58 -7.55
N ASN A 229 -4.35 -4.71 -8.13
CA ASN A 229 -4.72 -5.89 -8.89
C ASN A 229 -4.25 -5.86 -10.34
N THR A 230 -3.71 -4.73 -10.84
CA THR A 230 -3.21 -4.59 -12.23
C THR A 230 -2.39 -5.78 -12.71
N PRO A 231 -1.41 -6.30 -11.94
CA PRO A 231 -0.56 -7.39 -12.41
C PRO A 231 -1.29 -8.74 -12.60
N LEU A 232 -2.51 -8.86 -12.07
CA LEU A 232 -3.32 -10.09 -12.09
C LEU A 232 -4.53 -9.99 -13.03
N LEU A 233 -4.63 -8.91 -13.81
CA LEU A 233 -5.76 -8.68 -14.70
C LEU A 233 -5.62 -9.33 -16.08
N GLN A 234 -4.45 -9.90 -16.41
CA GLN A 234 -4.17 -10.45 -17.75
C GLN A 234 -5.20 -11.51 -18.19
N ALA A 235 -5.71 -12.32 -17.25
CA ALA A 235 -6.72 -13.34 -17.53
C ALA A 235 -8.10 -12.77 -17.91
N PHE A 236 -8.30 -11.46 -17.78
CA PHE A 236 -9.54 -10.75 -18.14
C PHE A 236 -9.39 -9.93 -19.44
N THR A 237 -8.27 -10.10 -20.17
CA THR A 237 -8.00 -9.39 -21.43
C THR A 237 -8.19 -10.33 -22.64
N PRO A 238 -8.89 -9.94 -23.72
CA PRO A 238 -9.57 -8.67 -23.99
C PRO A 238 -11.08 -8.86 -23.80
N LEU A 239 -11.61 -8.64 -22.59
CA LEU A 239 -13.05 -8.43 -22.44
C LEU A 239 -13.36 -7.03 -23.03
N GLU A 240 -13.36 -6.92 -24.37
CA GLU A 240 -13.78 -5.71 -25.08
C GLU A 240 -15.27 -5.53 -24.86
N VAL A 241 -15.63 -4.59 -23.99
CA VAL A 241 -17.01 -4.18 -23.77
C VAL A 241 -17.41 -3.25 -24.91
N TYR A 242 -18.26 -3.72 -25.81
CA TYR A 242 -18.83 -2.94 -26.91
C TYR A 242 -19.63 -1.72 -26.38
N SER A 243 -19.40 -0.58 -27.04
CA SER A 243 -20.18 0.67 -27.14
C SER A 243 -21.22 1.03 -26.06
N GLY A 244 -21.01 2.19 -25.42
CA GLY A 244 -22.10 3.01 -24.84
C GLY A 244 -22.27 2.94 -23.32
N GLY A 245 -21.71 1.92 -22.66
CA GLY A 245 -21.73 1.79 -21.21
C GLY A 245 -20.73 0.73 -20.76
N ILE A 246 -19.48 1.12 -20.49
CA ILE A 246 -18.43 0.16 -20.11
C ILE A 246 -18.69 -0.31 -18.69
N PHE A 247 -19.13 -1.57 -18.56
CA PHE A 247 -19.24 -2.25 -17.28
C PHE A 247 -17.94 -3.00 -16.95
N LEU A 248 -17.56 -2.97 -15.67
CA LEU A 248 -16.31 -3.52 -15.19
C LEU A 248 -16.58 -4.73 -14.29
N TYR A 249 -16.27 -5.93 -14.77
CA TYR A 249 -16.37 -7.17 -13.97
C TYR A 249 -15.40 -7.19 -12.78
N VAL A 250 -14.26 -6.51 -12.91
CA VAL A 250 -13.17 -6.54 -11.92
C VAL A 250 -12.85 -5.11 -11.48
N PRO A 251 -13.26 -4.66 -10.27
CA PRO A 251 -13.00 -3.31 -9.80
C PRO A 251 -11.52 -3.01 -9.57
N VAL A 252 -11.19 -1.72 -9.47
CA VAL A 252 -9.84 -1.26 -9.13
C VAL A 252 -9.64 -1.29 -7.63
N PHE A 253 -8.62 -2.02 -7.17
CA PHE A 253 -8.25 -2.10 -5.77
C PHE A 253 -7.05 -1.20 -5.46
N ILE A 254 -7.16 -0.42 -4.39
CA ILE A 254 -6.04 0.26 -3.74
C ILE A 254 -5.68 -0.45 -2.43
N ARG A 255 -4.46 -0.26 -1.94
CA ARG A 255 -4.04 -0.68 -0.60
C ARG A 255 -3.57 0.53 0.19
N GLY A 256 -3.86 0.57 1.49
CA GLY A 256 -3.50 1.70 2.36
C GLY A 256 -4.61 1.97 3.38
N LEU A 257 -5.27 3.12 3.26
CA LEU A 257 -6.39 3.51 4.12
C LEU A 257 -7.41 4.32 3.33
N VAL A 258 -8.70 4.05 3.56
CA VAL A 258 -9.79 5.01 3.31
C VAL A 258 -10.51 5.18 4.63
N SER A 259 -10.64 6.42 5.11
CA SER A 259 -11.36 6.71 6.34
C SER A 259 -12.01 8.08 6.26
N MET A 260 -13.27 8.16 6.70
CA MET A 260 -14.10 9.35 6.67
C MET A 260 -14.47 9.72 8.10
N SER A 261 -14.38 11.00 8.45
CA SER A 261 -14.78 11.49 9.77
C SER A 261 -16.30 11.58 9.90
N SER A 262 -16.78 11.62 11.14
CA SER A 262 -18.09 12.21 11.44
C SER A 262 -18.12 13.68 10.97
N ALA A 263 -19.32 14.19 10.68
CA ALA A 263 -19.51 15.61 10.44
C ALA A 263 -19.30 16.38 11.77
N PRO A 264 -18.28 17.23 11.88
CA PRO A 264 -18.05 18.09 13.04
C PRO A 264 -19.02 19.27 13.03
N SER A 265 -19.10 19.96 14.17
CA SER A 265 -20.00 21.12 14.39
C SER A 265 -19.73 22.31 13.47
N ASP A 266 -18.53 22.37 12.87
CA ASP A 266 -18.11 23.40 11.92
C ASP A 266 -18.63 23.20 10.49
N GLY A 267 -19.38 22.11 10.25
CA GLY A 267 -20.14 21.88 9.03
C GLY A 267 -19.32 21.36 7.85
N VAL A 268 -18.17 20.72 8.09
CA VAL A 268 -17.31 20.15 7.02
C VAL A 268 -16.97 18.69 7.26
N GLN A 269 -17.07 17.84 6.25
CA GLN A 269 -16.69 16.43 6.38
C GLN A 269 -15.27 16.18 5.87
N LEU A 270 -14.47 15.45 6.64
CA LEU A 270 -13.10 15.09 6.29
C LEU A 270 -13.02 13.66 5.76
N LEU A 271 -12.23 13.44 4.72
CA LEU A 271 -11.96 12.11 4.18
C LEU A 271 -10.47 11.98 3.86
N LEU A 272 -9.83 10.94 4.40
CA LEU A 272 -8.44 10.62 4.11
C LEU A 272 -8.37 9.36 3.22
N ILE A 273 -7.75 9.52 2.05
CA ILE A 273 -7.42 8.40 1.16
C ILE A 273 -5.90 8.28 1.07
N ASN A 274 -5.35 7.19 1.58
CA ASN A 274 -3.96 6.79 1.39
C ASN A 274 -3.86 5.64 0.37
N ARG A 275 -2.97 5.83 -0.60
CA ARG A 275 -2.69 4.89 -1.68
C ARG A 275 -1.23 4.47 -1.62
N LEU A 276 -0.99 3.20 -1.33
CA LEU A 276 0.32 2.56 -1.38
C LEU A 276 0.57 2.04 -2.80
N SER A 277 1.77 2.25 -3.33
CA SER A 277 2.20 1.66 -4.60
C SER A 277 2.32 0.14 -4.44
N TYR A 278 1.81 -0.64 -5.41
CA TYR A 278 2.06 -2.09 -5.44
C TYR A 278 3.50 -2.39 -5.88
N ARG A 279 4.04 -1.55 -6.76
CA ARG A 279 5.40 -1.69 -7.30
C ARG A 279 6.40 -1.33 -6.21
N TRP A 280 7.38 -2.20 -6.02
CA TRP A 280 8.40 -2.09 -4.97
C TRP A 280 7.83 -1.98 -3.54
N ALA A 281 6.64 -2.53 -3.31
CA ALA A 281 6.08 -2.70 -1.97
C ALA A 281 6.78 -3.83 -1.22
N GLY A 282 6.94 -3.68 0.09
CA GLY A 282 7.50 -4.74 0.92
C GLY A 282 7.78 -4.37 2.36
N THR A 283 8.28 -5.35 3.12
CA THR A 283 8.53 -5.22 4.55
C THR A 283 9.83 -4.47 4.85
N ARG A 284 9.97 -4.05 6.12
CA ARG A 284 10.94 -3.05 6.57
C ARG A 284 12.37 -3.25 6.08
N TYR A 285 12.96 -4.43 6.21
CA TYR A 285 14.37 -4.65 5.81
C TYR A 285 14.53 -5.38 4.48
N ASN A 286 13.43 -5.70 3.80
CA ASN A 286 13.43 -6.43 2.54
C ASN A 286 13.34 -5.51 1.32
N ARG A 287 12.67 -4.36 1.45
CA ARG A 287 12.56 -3.35 0.39
C ARG A 287 12.98 -1.96 0.89
N ARG A 288 13.96 -1.36 0.21
CA ARG A 288 14.47 -0.01 0.46
C ARG A 288 14.88 0.64 -0.86
N GLY A 289 14.97 1.96 -0.85
CA GLY A 289 15.48 2.71 -1.99
C GLY A 289 14.60 2.62 -3.24
N LEU A 290 15.19 2.85 -4.40
CA LEU A 290 14.56 2.73 -5.70
C LEU A 290 14.44 1.28 -6.19
N ASP A 291 13.49 1.06 -7.08
CA ASP A 291 13.31 -0.19 -7.80
C ASP A 291 14.47 -0.46 -8.77
N LEU A 292 14.87 -1.73 -8.88
CA LEU A 292 15.98 -2.13 -9.75
C LEU A 292 15.63 -2.09 -11.25
N GLU A 293 14.34 -2.08 -11.56
CA GLU A 293 13.82 -2.04 -12.94
C GLU A 293 13.90 -0.63 -13.57
N GLY A 294 14.25 0.40 -12.78
CA GLY A 294 14.46 1.75 -13.28
C GLY A 294 13.18 2.54 -13.56
N SER A 295 12.05 2.21 -12.91
CA SER A 295 10.83 3.03 -13.04
C SER A 295 10.86 4.32 -12.24
N GLY A 296 11.79 4.43 -11.29
CA GLY A 296 11.87 5.57 -10.39
C GLY A 296 10.92 5.42 -9.18
N ILE A 297 10.24 4.28 -9.01
CA ILE A 297 9.38 4.04 -7.85
C ILE A 297 10.25 3.69 -6.64
N CYS A 298 10.04 4.43 -5.55
CA CYS A 298 10.69 4.16 -4.27
C CYS A 298 9.96 3.08 -3.48
N ALA A 299 10.67 2.40 -2.60
CA ALA A 299 10.09 1.36 -1.76
C ALA A 299 8.98 1.97 -0.89
N ASN A 300 7.84 1.28 -0.86
CA ASN A 300 6.63 1.70 -0.14
C ASN A 300 6.21 3.16 -0.41
N PHE A 301 6.41 3.60 -1.65
CA PHE A 301 5.92 4.87 -2.14
C PHE A 301 4.40 4.96 -1.95
N SER A 302 3.92 6.06 -1.37
CA SER A 302 2.50 6.28 -1.13
C SER A 302 2.11 7.73 -1.24
N THR A 303 0.84 7.95 -1.59
CA THR A 303 0.22 9.27 -1.67
C THR A 303 -0.98 9.32 -0.72
N SER A 304 -1.02 10.35 0.12
CA SER A 304 -2.13 10.63 1.01
C SER A 304 -2.86 11.86 0.51
N THR A 305 -4.18 11.78 0.41
CA THR A 305 -5.04 12.90 0.03
C THR A 305 -6.06 13.13 1.12
N LEU A 306 -6.04 14.30 1.74
CA LEU A 306 -7.12 14.79 2.58
C LEU A 306 -8.12 15.54 1.70
N TRP A 307 -9.38 15.15 1.79
CA TRP A 307 -10.53 15.82 1.20
C TRP A 307 -11.34 16.52 2.28
N VAL A 308 -11.85 17.68 1.94
CA VAL A 308 -12.78 18.45 2.79
C VAL A 308 -14.01 18.75 1.94
N PHE A 309 -15.15 18.27 2.40
CA PHE A 309 -16.46 18.48 1.81
C PHE A 309 -17.31 19.36 2.70
N SER A 310 -18.32 20.02 2.13
CA SER A 310 -19.39 20.64 2.90
C SER A 310 -20.29 19.55 3.48
N ALA A 311 -20.58 19.57 4.78
CA ALA A 311 -21.47 18.59 5.38
C ALA A 311 -22.92 18.87 4.94
N GLU A 312 -23.65 17.82 4.55
CA GLU A 312 -25.08 17.92 4.27
C GLU A 312 -25.81 17.88 5.62
N ALA A 313 -26.41 19.00 6.03
CA ALA A 313 -27.30 19.01 7.19
C ALA A 313 -28.51 18.15 6.85
N GLU A 314 -28.80 17.13 7.65
CA GLU A 314 -30.11 16.46 7.64
C GLU A 314 -31.18 17.55 7.79
N GLU A 315 -32.27 17.45 7.02
CA GLU A 315 -33.31 18.47 6.82
C GLU A 315 -34.14 18.86 8.07
N GLN A 316 -33.60 18.65 9.28
CA GLN A 316 -34.21 19.05 10.53
C GLN A 316 -33.36 20.11 11.24
N GLU A 317 -33.32 21.33 10.72
CA GLU A 317 -33.47 22.57 11.50
C GLU A 317 -33.34 23.82 10.61
N LYS A 318 -34.15 24.83 10.92
CA LYS A 318 -34.47 26.02 10.10
C LYS A 318 -33.35 27.06 9.95
N ASP A 319 -32.08 26.69 10.14
CA ASP A 319 -30.92 27.59 10.01
C ASP A 319 -30.00 27.20 8.84
N ALA A 320 -30.58 26.82 7.70
CA ALA A 320 -29.91 26.46 6.44
C ALA A 320 -29.23 27.66 5.73
N SER A 321 -28.32 28.37 6.42
CA SER A 321 -27.66 29.57 5.87
C SER A 321 -26.12 29.57 5.92
N VAL A 322 -25.45 28.53 6.42
CA VAL A 322 -23.99 28.60 6.65
C VAL A 322 -23.12 27.81 5.65
N ALA A 323 -23.67 26.84 4.90
CA ALA A 323 -22.87 25.95 4.05
C ALA A 323 -23.06 26.17 2.53
N SER A 324 -23.94 27.08 2.12
CA SER A 324 -24.23 27.40 0.72
C SER A 324 -24.33 28.91 0.54
N LEU A 325 -23.19 29.61 0.47
CA LEU A 325 -23.20 30.95 -0.10
C LEU A 325 -23.63 30.82 -1.57
N ASN A 326 -24.80 31.38 -1.90
CA ASN A 326 -25.39 31.43 -3.25
C ASN A 326 -25.78 30.08 -3.88
N GLY A 327 -25.93 28.99 -3.10
CA GLY A 327 -26.29 27.66 -3.64
C GLY A 327 -25.13 26.92 -4.32
N GLU A 328 -23.89 27.42 -4.21
CA GLU A 328 -22.68 26.75 -4.72
C GLU A 328 -22.10 25.80 -3.66
N LYS A 329 -21.88 24.52 -4.01
CA LYS A 329 -21.14 23.58 -3.17
C LYS A 329 -19.63 23.74 -3.44
N ARG A 330 -18.79 23.65 -2.41
CA ARG A 330 -17.33 23.71 -2.57
C ARG A 330 -16.67 22.48 -1.98
N MET A 331 -15.56 22.07 -2.57
CA MET A 331 -14.71 21.00 -2.02
C MET A 331 -13.24 21.37 -2.19
N ALA A 332 -12.41 20.88 -1.28
CA ALA A 332 -10.97 21.06 -1.32
C ALA A 332 -10.24 19.73 -1.12
N SER A 333 -9.03 19.61 -1.70
CA SER A 333 -8.15 18.49 -1.40
C SER A 333 -6.69 18.89 -1.33
N TYR A 334 -5.95 18.24 -0.44
CA TYR A 334 -4.50 18.41 -0.30
C TYR A 334 -3.81 17.05 -0.40
N GLN A 335 -2.86 16.93 -1.32
CA GLN A 335 -2.09 15.72 -1.55
C GLN A 335 -0.66 15.87 -1.05
N ILE A 336 -0.20 14.88 -0.29
CA ILE A 336 1.15 14.79 0.25
C ILE A 336 1.75 13.40 0.01
N ILE A 337 3.06 13.35 -0.18
CA ILE A 337 3.75 12.16 -0.70
C ILE A 337 4.77 11.67 0.31
N ARG A 338 5.00 10.36 0.31
CA ARG A 338 6.07 9.73 1.09
C ARG A 338 6.62 8.51 0.38
N GLY A 339 7.80 8.09 0.79
CA GLY A 339 8.44 6.86 0.33
C GLY A 339 9.86 6.75 0.87
N SER A 340 10.52 5.63 0.57
CA SER A 340 11.96 5.50 0.85
C SER A 340 12.77 6.58 0.12
N ILE A 341 13.99 6.88 0.59
CA ILE A 341 14.90 7.82 -0.06
C ILE A 341 15.17 7.38 -1.51
N PRO A 342 15.08 8.28 -2.51
CA PRO A 342 15.12 7.95 -3.94
C PRO A 342 16.56 7.70 -4.43
N LEU A 343 17.24 6.76 -3.79
CA LEU A 343 18.56 6.25 -4.16
C LEU A 343 18.50 4.73 -4.10
N HIS A 344 19.40 4.02 -4.77
CA HIS A 344 19.54 2.58 -4.52
C HIS A 344 20.30 2.38 -3.21
N TRP A 345 19.64 1.82 -2.21
CA TRP A 345 20.27 1.46 -0.95
C TRP A 345 19.54 0.29 -0.32
N SER A 346 20.22 -0.42 0.57
CA SER A 346 19.69 -1.58 1.27
C SER A 346 20.10 -1.57 2.73
N GLN A 347 19.31 -2.23 3.55
CA GLN A 347 19.57 -2.42 4.97
C GLN A 347 18.97 -3.78 5.32
N ARG A 348 19.80 -4.83 5.42
CA ARG A 348 19.32 -6.21 5.59
C ARG A 348 19.23 -6.57 7.07
N ALA A 349 18.17 -7.27 7.46
CA ALA A 349 18.05 -7.82 8.81
C ALA A 349 19.13 -8.87 9.07
N ASN A 350 19.87 -8.73 10.17
CA ASN A 350 20.99 -9.57 10.55
C ASN A 350 21.00 -9.88 12.07
N LEU A 351 19.82 -9.94 12.70
CA LEU A 351 19.63 -10.03 14.16
C LEU A 351 20.10 -8.81 14.97
N ALA A 352 20.84 -7.85 14.38
CA ALA A 352 21.15 -6.60 15.06
C ALA A 352 19.87 -5.76 15.25
N PHE A 353 19.82 -4.99 16.33
CA PHE A 353 18.71 -4.07 16.60
C PHE A 353 18.62 -2.97 15.54
N THR A 354 19.79 -2.48 15.08
CA THR A 354 19.92 -1.52 13.98
C THR A 354 20.93 -2.04 12.97
N PRO A 355 20.49 -2.71 11.89
CA PRO A 355 21.38 -3.18 10.85
C PRO A 355 22.06 -2.03 10.08
N GLU A 356 23.18 -2.32 9.44
CA GLU A 356 23.95 -1.33 8.69
C GLU A 356 23.29 -0.96 7.35
N VAL A 357 23.46 0.30 6.95
CA VAL A 357 22.96 0.84 5.68
C VAL A 357 24.05 0.71 4.61
N SER A 358 23.72 0.10 3.49
CA SER A 358 24.57 -0.01 2.31
C SER A 358 23.97 0.81 1.18
N ILE A 359 24.70 1.80 0.68
CA ILE A 359 24.27 2.71 -0.39
C ILE A 359 24.99 2.28 -1.68
N SER A 360 24.28 2.34 -2.81
CA SER A 360 24.85 2.14 -4.13
C SER A 360 25.91 3.22 -4.44
N SER A 361 26.67 3.00 -5.52
CA SER A 361 27.74 3.92 -5.94
C SER A 361 27.25 5.37 -6.05
N PRO A 362 27.94 6.35 -5.41
CA PRO A 362 27.59 7.78 -5.50
C PRO A 362 27.53 8.33 -6.93
N ALA A 363 28.20 7.67 -7.89
CA ALA A 363 28.19 8.07 -9.29
C ALA A 363 26.79 7.97 -9.95
N ARG A 364 25.91 7.10 -9.44
CA ARG A 364 24.56 6.90 -9.99
C ARG A 364 23.48 7.73 -9.30
N ALA A 365 23.79 8.35 -8.16
CA ALA A 365 22.82 8.99 -7.29
C ALA A 365 21.99 10.10 -7.98
N VAL A 366 22.60 10.90 -8.85
CA VAL A 366 21.89 11.96 -9.60
C VAL A 366 20.94 11.36 -10.63
N THR A 367 21.40 10.37 -11.41
CA THR A 367 20.57 9.67 -12.40
C THR A 367 19.40 8.94 -11.75
N GLU A 368 19.64 8.31 -10.60
CA GLU A 368 18.64 7.68 -9.75
C GLU A 368 17.57 8.68 -9.31
N LEU A 369 17.98 9.83 -8.76
CA LEU A 369 17.09 10.90 -8.38
C LEU A 369 16.25 11.42 -9.56
N ILE A 370 16.88 11.64 -10.72
CA ILE A 370 16.19 12.12 -11.94
C ILE A 370 15.10 11.14 -12.38
N SER A 371 15.36 9.83 -12.33
CA SER A 371 14.34 8.83 -12.68
C SER A 371 13.08 8.96 -11.81
N HIS A 372 13.27 9.21 -10.51
CA HIS A 372 12.17 9.45 -9.58
C HIS A 372 11.46 10.78 -9.84
N LEU A 373 12.20 11.86 -10.15
CA LEU A 373 11.60 13.15 -10.50
C LEU A 373 10.77 13.07 -11.79
N LYS A 374 11.27 12.39 -12.82
CA LYS A 374 10.52 12.11 -14.06
C LYS A 374 9.21 11.36 -13.77
N LEU A 375 9.23 10.38 -12.85
CA LEU A 375 8.03 9.70 -12.39
C LEU A 375 7.04 10.66 -11.69
N LEU A 376 7.51 11.47 -10.75
CA LEU A 376 6.66 12.42 -10.03
C LEU A 376 6.01 13.44 -10.97
N ASN A 377 6.72 13.90 -12.00
CA ASN A 377 6.16 14.77 -13.04
C ASN A 377 4.93 14.14 -13.73
N LYS A 378 4.98 12.82 -13.96
CA LYS A 378 3.89 12.08 -14.61
C LYS A 378 2.72 11.81 -13.66
N LEU A 379 2.99 11.55 -12.37
CA LEU A 379 1.98 11.24 -11.37
C LEU A 379 1.26 12.48 -10.83
N LEU A 380 1.97 13.61 -10.68
CA LEU A 380 1.47 14.82 -10.04
C LEU A 380 1.14 15.88 -11.09
N ARG A 381 -0.14 16.03 -11.40
CA ARG A 381 -0.59 17.00 -12.40
C ARG A 381 -0.38 18.43 -11.90
N GLY A 382 0.21 19.26 -12.75
CA GLY A 382 0.39 20.69 -12.50
C GLY A 382 1.46 21.03 -11.46
N ILE A 383 2.34 20.08 -11.12
CA ILE A 383 3.46 20.34 -10.21
C ILE A 383 4.32 21.50 -10.72
N SER A 384 4.56 22.48 -9.86
CA SER A 384 5.46 23.62 -10.09
C SER A 384 6.60 23.65 -9.08
N THR A 385 6.35 23.17 -7.86
CA THR A 385 7.34 23.09 -6.78
C THR A 385 7.24 21.75 -6.08
N LEU A 386 8.38 21.09 -5.87
CA LEU A 386 8.52 19.88 -5.05
C LEU A 386 9.47 20.16 -3.88
N GLN A 387 8.99 19.99 -2.65
CA GLN A 387 9.80 20.12 -1.45
C GLN A 387 10.04 18.76 -0.79
N PHE A 388 11.31 18.37 -0.70
CA PHE A 388 11.75 17.22 0.09
C PHE A 388 11.98 17.64 1.54
N ILE A 389 11.28 16.98 2.46
CA ILE A 389 11.55 17.09 3.90
C ILE A 389 12.20 15.78 4.35
N ASP A 390 13.51 15.82 4.59
CA ASP A 390 14.26 14.65 5.06
C ASP A 390 14.26 14.57 6.59
N THR A 391 13.49 13.59 7.11
CA THR A 391 13.32 13.33 8.54
C THR A 391 14.30 12.30 9.11
N THR A 392 15.29 11.86 8.32
CA THR A 392 16.37 11.01 8.85
C THR A 392 17.13 11.73 9.96
N SER A 393 17.71 10.97 10.88
CA SER A 393 18.45 11.45 12.02
C SER A 393 19.93 11.62 11.68
N LEU A 394 20.62 12.48 12.40
CA LEU A 394 22.08 12.63 12.30
C LEU A 394 22.84 11.52 13.08
N SER A 395 22.21 10.38 13.33
CA SER A 395 22.85 9.22 13.97
C SER A 395 23.88 8.57 13.04
N LYS A 396 24.86 7.84 13.59
CA LYS A 396 25.92 7.20 12.79
C LYS A 396 25.39 6.28 11.68
N VAL A 397 24.23 5.66 11.89
CA VAL A 397 23.60 4.72 10.93
C VAL A 397 22.88 5.46 9.80
N GLU A 398 22.14 6.54 10.12
CA GLU A 398 21.29 7.24 9.14
C GLU A 398 22.00 8.40 8.43
N ARG A 399 23.02 8.97 9.05
CA ARG A 399 23.76 10.14 8.54
C ARG A 399 24.33 9.92 7.14
N PRO A 400 25.02 8.80 6.81
CA PRO A 400 25.58 8.60 5.48
C PRO A 400 24.53 8.65 4.37
N LEU A 401 23.33 8.11 4.64
CA LEU A 401 22.22 8.10 3.70
C LEU A 401 21.62 9.49 3.50
N SER A 402 21.47 10.24 4.59
CA SER A 402 21.00 11.64 4.54
C SER A 402 21.97 12.54 3.77
N GLU A 403 23.28 12.42 4.03
CA GLU A 403 24.32 13.17 3.34
C GLU A 403 24.38 12.80 1.86
N ALA A 404 24.29 11.50 1.54
CA ALA A 404 24.24 11.04 0.15
C ALA A 404 23.03 11.61 -0.61
N PHE A 405 21.86 11.64 0.03
CA PHE A 405 20.65 12.20 -0.58
C PHE A 405 20.74 13.72 -0.76
N GLY A 406 21.19 14.45 0.27
CA GLY A 406 21.41 15.89 0.18
C GLY A 406 22.41 16.24 -0.93
N ALA A 407 23.53 15.52 -0.99
CA ALA A 407 24.54 15.70 -2.04
C ALA A 407 24.00 15.37 -3.44
N ALA A 408 23.13 14.36 -3.57
CA ALA A 408 22.48 14.03 -4.84
C ALA A 408 21.56 15.16 -5.33
N VAL A 409 20.78 15.78 -4.43
CA VAL A 409 19.92 16.92 -4.79
C VAL A 409 20.76 18.16 -5.15
N THR A 410 21.80 18.48 -4.38
CA THR A 410 22.70 19.60 -4.70
C THR A 410 23.35 19.42 -6.08
N LYS A 411 23.93 18.25 -6.34
CA LYS A 411 24.54 17.94 -7.64
C LYS A 411 23.53 17.96 -8.79
N PHE A 412 22.30 17.52 -8.54
CA PHE A 412 21.22 17.62 -9.53
C PHE A 412 20.94 19.08 -9.87
N CYS A 413 20.79 19.96 -8.87
CA CYS A 413 20.52 21.38 -9.09
C CYS A 413 21.67 22.10 -9.83
N GLU A 414 22.91 21.65 -9.63
CA GLU A 414 24.10 22.18 -10.32
C GLU A 414 24.32 21.58 -11.72
N SER A 415 23.66 20.46 -12.04
CA SER A 415 23.88 19.73 -13.29
C SER A 415 23.06 20.29 -14.46
N ASP A 416 23.56 20.12 -15.69
CA ASP A 416 22.83 20.45 -16.92
C ASP A 416 21.50 19.69 -17.04
N LEU A 417 21.41 18.52 -16.40
CA LEU A 417 20.21 17.67 -16.36
C LEU A 417 19.05 18.30 -15.57
N ARG A 418 19.26 19.41 -14.85
CA ARG A 418 18.19 20.18 -14.20
C ARG A 418 17.11 20.62 -15.20
N HIS A 419 17.49 20.88 -16.45
CA HIS A 419 16.57 21.32 -17.51
C HIS A 419 15.57 20.23 -17.94
N ASP A 420 15.86 18.95 -17.65
CA ASP A 420 14.95 17.83 -17.95
C ASP A 420 13.71 17.82 -17.04
N ILE A 421 13.73 18.57 -15.93
CA ILE A 421 12.66 18.60 -14.94
C ILE A 421 11.94 19.97 -14.99
N PRO A 422 10.64 20.02 -15.28
CA PRO A 422 9.93 21.28 -15.56
C PRO A 422 9.50 22.05 -14.30
N TYR A 423 9.89 21.61 -13.11
CA TYR A 423 9.46 22.18 -11.83
C TYR A 423 10.65 22.35 -10.88
N ASP A 424 10.48 23.20 -9.86
CA ASP A 424 11.50 23.48 -8.86
C ASP A 424 11.60 22.38 -7.81
N VAL A 425 12.83 22.02 -7.43
CA VAL A 425 13.10 20.99 -6.43
C VAL A 425 13.86 21.61 -5.27
N HIS A 426 13.28 21.52 -4.07
CA HIS A 426 13.90 21.99 -2.84
C HIS A 426 14.16 20.85 -1.88
N TYR A 427 15.29 20.90 -1.19
CA TYR A 427 15.65 19.93 -0.16
C TYR A 427 15.82 20.62 1.17
N THR A 428 15.12 20.11 2.19
CA THR A 428 15.19 20.60 3.56
C THR A 428 15.51 19.44 4.48
N LYS A 429 16.63 19.54 5.19
CA LYS A 429 16.98 18.61 6.25
C LYS A 429 16.20 18.96 7.53
N TYR A 430 15.46 18.01 8.07
CA TYR A 430 14.69 18.19 9.30
C TYR A 430 14.90 17.02 10.27
N ASP A 431 15.93 17.08 11.13
CA ASP A 431 16.19 16.01 12.11
C ASP A 431 15.11 15.97 13.20
N PHE A 432 14.10 15.14 12.97
CA PHE A 432 12.99 14.95 13.89
C PHE A 432 13.43 14.31 15.22
N ARG A 433 14.42 13.40 15.20
CA ARG A 433 14.87 12.70 16.40
C ARG A 433 15.63 13.63 17.34
N ASP A 434 16.34 14.61 16.81
CA ASP A 434 16.95 15.66 17.63
C ASP A 434 15.89 16.51 18.36
N ARG A 435 14.83 16.91 17.65
CA ARG A 435 13.73 17.71 18.22
C ARG A 435 13.00 16.97 19.34
N MET A 436 12.70 15.69 19.15
CA MET A 436 12.13 14.86 20.21
C MET A 436 13.07 14.72 21.41
N ARG A 437 14.39 14.63 21.20
CA ARG A 437 15.37 14.60 22.29
C ARG A 437 15.43 15.89 23.10
N ARG A 438 15.11 17.03 22.47
CA ARG A 438 14.97 18.34 23.13
C ARG A 438 13.62 18.51 23.86
N ASN A 439 12.74 17.50 23.82
CA ASN A 439 11.41 17.51 24.42
C ASN A 439 10.53 18.69 23.95
N LEU A 440 10.65 19.08 22.67
CA LEU A 440 9.78 20.10 22.09
C LEU A 440 8.32 19.60 22.06
N SER A 441 7.37 20.50 22.28
CA SER A 441 5.94 20.17 22.19
C SER A 441 5.51 19.91 20.75
N TYR A 442 4.34 19.27 20.57
CA TYR A 442 3.75 19.09 19.25
C TYR A 442 3.60 20.41 18.49
N ASP A 443 3.15 21.46 19.18
CA ASP A 443 2.86 22.76 18.57
C ASP A 443 4.14 23.49 18.15
N GLU A 444 5.22 23.42 18.95
CA GLU A 444 6.52 23.97 18.60
C GLU A 444 7.12 23.31 17.34
N ILE A 445 7.00 21.98 17.25
CA ILE A 445 7.46 21.22 16.08
C ILE A 445 6.59 21.57 14.87
N SER A 446 5.26 21.63 15.05
CA SER A 446 4.30 21.97 14.01
C SER A 446 4.55 23.37 13.45
N LYS A 447 4.73 24.37 14.32
CA LYS A 447 5.04 25.76 13.93
C LYS A 447 6.33 25.82 13.11
N GLY A 448 7.40 25.19 13.57
CA GLY A 448 8.66 25.15 12.83
C GLY A 448 8.55 24.43 11.47
N LEU A 449 7.71 23.40 11.35
CA LEU A 449 7.42 22.76 10.06
C LEU A 449 6.60 23.69 9.15
N ASN A 450 5.63 24.40 9.71
CA ASN A 450 4.79 25.34 8.97
C ASN A 450 5.62 26.49 8.37
N GLU A 451 6.55 27.04 9.15
CA GLU A 451 7.49 28.07 8.71
C GLU A 451 8.41 27.56 7.60
N LEU A 452 8.90 26.31 7.70
CA LEU A 452 9.74 25.70 6.68
C LEU A 452 8.97 25.36 5.39
N ALA A 453 7.71 24.96 5.52
CA ALA A 453 6.89 24.57 4.38
C ALA A 453 6.30 25.77 3.62
N ASN A 454 6.08 26.91 4.31
CA ASN A 454 5.57 28.15 3.73
C ASN A 454 6.65 29.25 3.59
N GLY A 455 7.92 28.92 3.83
CA GLY A 455 9.01 29.89 3.89
C GLY A 455 9.36 30.51 2.54
N CYS A 456 10.22 31.53 2.56
CA CYS A 456 10.73 32.16 1.36
C CYS A 456 11.62 31.20 0.55
N VAL A 457 11.17 30.87 -0.66
CA VAL A 457 11.98 30.12 -1.63
C VAL A 457 12.49 31.13 -2.65
N ASN A 458 13.81 31.33 -2.72
CA ASN A 458 14.45 32.30 -3.62
C ASN A 458 13.95 33.76 -3.46
N GLY A 459 13.50 34.13 -2.25
CA GLY A 459 12.98 35.48 -1.96
C GLY A 459 11.48 35.67 -2.19
N GLU A 460 10.79 34.69 -2.77
CA GLU A 460 9.31 34.68 -2.90
C GLU A 460 8.68 33.85 -1.78
N VAL A 461 7.66 34.40 -1.12
CA VAL A 461 6.84 33.66 -0.13
C VAL A 461 5.93 32.69 -0.89
N LYS A 462 6.34 31.42 -0.99
CA LYS A 462 5.52 30.35 -1.57
C LYS A 462 4.79 29.62 -0.44
N ARG A 463 3.54 30.00 -0.18
CA ARG A 463 2.65 29.30 0.76
C ARG A 463 2.17 27.99 0.12
N LEU A 464 2.05 26.92 0.91
CA LEU A 464 1.47 25.66 0.47
C LEU A 464 0.05 25.90 -0.07
N ASP A 465 -0.22 25.45 -1.29
CA ASP A 465 -1.54 25.52 -1.90
C ASP A 465 -2.26 24.16 -1.83
N PHE A 466 -3.52 24.13 -2.24
CA PHE A 466 -4.37 22.94 -2.24
C PHE A 466 -5.36 23.03 -3.40
N THR A 467 -5.85 21.89 -3.89
CA THR A 467 -6.78 21.86 -5.02
C THR A 467 -8.18 22.29 -4.58
N GLN A 468 -8.86 23.08 -5.40
CA GLN A 468 -10.13 23.73 -5.09
C GLN A 468 -11.14 23.48 -6.21
N TRP A 469 -12.37 23.14 -5.84
CA TRP A 469 -13.48 22.99 -6.78
C TRP A 469 -14.74 23.69 -6.28
N CYS A 470 -15.53 24.16 -7.25
CA CYS A 470 -16.85 24.73 -7.05
C CYS A 470 -17.87 23.94 -7.89
N GLY A 471 -18.91 23.45 -7.23
CA GLY A 471 -20.03 22.72 -7.80
C GLY A 471 -21.20 23.66 -8.01
N LYS A 472 -21.74 23.69 -9.23
CA LYS A 472 -22.97 24.41 -9.56
C LYS A 472 -24.10 23.42 -9.85
N PRO A 473 -25.33 23.67 -9.38
CA PRO A 473 -26.49 22.87 -9.76
C PRO A 473 -26.76 23.07 -11.25
N MET A 474 -27.09 21.99 -11.96
CA MET A 474 -27.44 22.05 -13.38
C MET A 474 -28.83 22.70 -13.53
N SER A 475 -28.93 23.83 -14.22
CA SER A 475 -30.23 24.40 -14.61
C SER A 475 -30.75 23.65 -15.85
N LYS A 476 -32.07 23.55 -16.00
CA LYS A 476 -32.72 22.90 -17.16
C LYS A 476 -32.42 23.58 -18.51
N GLU A 477 -31.70 24.70 -18.53
CA GLU A 477 -31.45 25.53 -19.72
C GLU A 477 -30.11 25.23 -20.43
N ASP A 478 -29.14 24.56 -19.77
CA ASP A 478 -27.82 24.25 -20.35
C ASP A 478 -27.79 22.92 -21.13
N GLY A 479 -28.83 22.67 -21.93
CA GLY A 479 -29.16 21.36 -22.52
C GLY A 479 -28.02 20.59 -23.21
N CYS A 480 -28.00 19.28 -22.94
CA CYS A 480 -27.92 18.17 -23.91
C CYS A 480 -27.86 16.87 -23.09
N LEU A 481 -29.01 16.20 -22.91
CA LEU A 481 -29.26 14.76 -22.69
C LEU A 481 -30.56 14.61 -21.89
N ASP A 482 -31.60 14.05 -22.52
CA ASP A 482 -32.83 13.59 -21.84
C ASP A 482 -32.45 12.43 -20.90
N PHE A 483 -32.44 12.70 -19.59
CA PHE A 483 -32.40 11.65 -18.57
C PHE A 483 -33.80 11.53 -17.94
N GLY A 484 -34.26 10.28 -17.81
CA GLY A 484 -35.57 9.93 -17.25
C GLY A 484 -35.76 10.39 -15.80
N GLU A 485 -37.02 10.37 -15.37
CA GLU A 485 -37.58 10.86 -14.10
C GLU A 485 -37.01 10.19 -12.82
N ASP A 486 -35.71 10.32 -12.55
CA ASP A 486 -35.13 10.08 -11.22
C ASP A 486 -34.53 11.40 -10.69
N ASP A 487 -35.13 11.89 -9.61
CA ASP A 487 -35.09 13.25 -9.06
C ASP A 487 -33.75 13.63 -8.35
N ALA A 488 -32.60 13.36 -8.97
CA ALA A 488 -31.29 13.72 -8.42
C ALA A 488 -30.72 14.98 -9.08
N CYS A 489 -30.59 16.08 -8.33
CA CYS A 489 -29.86 17.27 -8.75
C CYS A 489 -28.37 16.93 -9.01
N TYR A 490 -28.01 16.71 -10.27
CA TYR A 490 -26.61 16.49 -10.67
C TYR A 490 -25.81 17.79 -10.53
N PHE A 491 -24.73 17.74 -9.75
CA PHE A 491 -23.75 18.83 -9.65
C PHE A 491 -22.61 18.61 -10.64
N PHE A 492 -22.24 19.67 -11.38
CA PHE A 492 -21.00 19.68 -12.15
C PHE A 492 -19.89 20.36 -11.33
N TRP A 493 -18.83 19.62 -11.02
CA TRP A 493 -17.67 20.15 -10.29
C TRP A 493 -16.68 20.81 -11.25
N ASN A 494 -16.54 22.12 -11.16
CA ASN A 494 -15.52 22.86 -11.88
C ASN A 494 -14.27 23.05 -11.00
N LYS A 495 -13.09 22.70 -11.52
CA LYS A 495 -11.83 22.93 -10.84
C LYS A 495 -11.44 24.40 -10.94
N ILE A 496 -11.34 25.06 -9.80
CA ILE A 496 -10.96 26.48 -9.69
C ILE A 496 -9.45 26.64 -9.59
N HIS A 497 -8.79 25.78 -8.80
CA HIS A 497 -7.34 25.82 -8.61
C HIS A 497 -6.79 24.40 -8.48
N GLN A 498 -5.64 24.15 -9.10
CA GLN A 498 -4.89 22.89 -9.04
C GLN A 498 -3.73 23.05 -8.06
N GLN A 499 -3.54 22.12 -7.11
CA GLN A 499 -2.34 22.13 -6.26
C GLN A 499 -1.06 22.07 -7.11
N LYS A 500 -0.16 23.03 -6.89
CA LYS A 500 1.12 23.18 -7.60
C LYS A 500 2.34 22.89 -6.72
N HIS A 501 2.23 23.09 -5.40
CA HIS A 501 3.30 22.84 -4.43
C HIS A 501 3.06 21.51 -3.72
N TYR A 502 3.96 20.54 -3.95
CA TYR A 502 3.88 19.22 -3.34
C TYR A 502 5.01 19.03 -2.34
N VAL A 503 4.68 18.42 -1.20
CA VAL A 503 5.66 18.03 -0.20
C VAL A 503 5.86 16.52 -0.24
N ARG A 504 7.11 16.09 -0.32
CA ARG A 504 7.52 14.69 -0.14
C ARG A 504 8.31 14.55 1.15
N VAL A 505 7.75 13.80 2.10
CA VAL A 505 8.40 13.51 3.38
C VAL A 505 9.17 12.21 3.26
N ASN A 506 10.49 12.28 3.46
CA ASN A 506 11.40 11.16 3.40
C ASN A 506 11.88 10.77 4.81
N CYS A 507 12.20 9.50 5.00
CA CYS A 507 12.80 8.98 6.22
C CYS A 507 13.61 7.71 5.90
N LEU A 508 14.36 7.21 6.89
CA LEU A 508 14.94 5.87 6.82
C LEU A 508 13.79 4.87 6.66
N ASP A 509 12.84 4.90 7.60
CA ASP A 509 11.60 4.15 7.63
C ASP A 509 10.43 5.05 7.25
N CYS A 510 9.77 4.77 6.14
CA CYS A 510 8.62 5.53 5.62
C CYS A 510 7.34 5.27 6.44
N LEU A 511 7.45 5.42 7.76
CA LEU A 511 6.41 5.04 8.68
C LEU A 511 6.18 6.05 9.83
N ASP A 512 6.92 5.95 10.94
CA ASP A 512 6.54 6.67 12.17
C ASP A 512 6.78 8.19 12.05
N ARG A 513 8.01 8.58 11.72
CA ARG A 513 8.40 9.99 11.58
C ARG A 513 7.71 10.65 10.40
N THR A 514 7.56 9.93 9.29
CA THR A 514 6.89 10.47 8.10
C THR A 514 5.42 10.72 8.37
N ASN A 515 4.71 9.80 9.02
CA ASN A 515 3.27 9.97 9.28
C ASN A 515 3.00 11.19 10.16
N LEU A 516 3.80 11.37 11.21
CA LEU A 516 3.67 12.52 12.11
C LEU A 516 4.00 13.86 11.43
N VAL A 517 5.09 13.93 10.66
CA VAL A 517 5.44 15.15 9.92
C VAL A 517 4.38 15.47 8.86
N GLN A 518 3.87 14.45 8.16
CA GLN A 518 2.78 14.66 7.21
C GLN A 518 1.50 15.15 7.90
N SER A 519 1.14 14.58 9.06
CA SER A 519 -0.06 15.02 9.81
C SER A 519 0.06 16.47 10.25
N MET A 520 1.22 16.90 10.76
CA MET A 520 1.47 18.29 11.15
C MET A 520 1.31 19.24 9.95
N ILE A 521 1.88 18.90 8.79
CA ILE A 521 1.75 19.72 7.58
C ILE A 521 0.29 19.85 7.15
N VAL A 522 -0.46 18.74 7.15
CA VAL A 522 -1.86 18.75 6.73
C VAL A 522 -2.76 19.48 7.73
N VAL A 523 -2.54 19.33 9.04
CA VAL A 523 -3.24 20.09 10.08
C VAL A 523 -3.05 21.60 9.87
N ASN A 524 -1.85 22.05 9.49
CA ASN A 524 -1.59 23.47 9.22
C ASN A 524 -2.22 23.99 7.91
N VAL A 525 -2.56 23.10 6.96
CA VAL A 525 -3.26 23.47 5.71
C VAL A 525 -4.78 23.46 5.91
N LEU A 526 -5.29 22.63 6.83
CA LEU A 526 -6.71 22.36 7.03
C LEU A 526 -7.57 23.62 7.26
N PRO A 527 -7.24 24.58 8.15
CA PRO A 527 -8.07 25.77 8.36
C PRO A 527 -8.39 26.53 7.07
N ARG A 528 -7.40 26.67 6.17
CA ARG A 528 -7.61 27.33 4.87
C ARG A 528 -8.50 26.52 3.93
N MET A 529 -8.44 25.20 4.00
CA MET A 529 -9.35 24.33 3.25
C MET A 529 -10.79 24.49 3.76
N ILE A 530 -10.98 24.52 5.08
CA ILE A 530 -12.29 24.71 5.72
C ILE A 530 -12.87 26.08 5.34
N CYS A 531 -12.11 27.17 5.49
CA CYS A 531 -12.55 28.51 5.10
C CYS A 531 -12.99 28.57 3.62
N TYR A 532 -12.24 27.94 2.72
CA TYR A 532 -12.62 27.85 1.31
C TYR A 532 -13.95 27.13 1.10
N VAL A 533 -14.10 25.94 1.70
CA VAL A 533 -15.29 25.08 1.57
C VAL A 533 -16.53 25.77 2.15
N ARG A 534 -16.41 26.46 3.28
CA ARG A 534 -17.50 27.22 3.92
C ARG A 534 -17.90 28.49 3.17
N GLY A 535 -17.18 28.85 2.11
CA GLY A 535 -17.50 30.08 1.37
C GLY A 535 -17.02 31.36 2.05
N GLU A 536 -16.27 31.26 3.15
CA GLU A 536 -15.73 32.42 3.86
C GLU A 536 -14.80 33.17 2.89
N LYS A 537 -15.06 34.47 2.67
CA LYS A 537 -14.21 35.30 1.82
C LYS A 537 -12.81 35.24 2.41
N SER A 538 -11.89 34.56 1.73
CA SER A 538 -10.47 34.61 2.08
C SER A 538 -10.08 36.08 2.24
N MET A 539 -9.70 36.47 3.45
CA MET A 539 -8.89 37.66 3.70
C MET A 539 -7.56 37.44 2.96
N ALA A 540 -7.58 37.64 1.64
CA ALA A 540 -6.42 37.46 0.77
C ALA A 540 -5.36 38.55 0.98
N ASN A 541 -5.62 39.54 1.85
CA ASN A 541 -4.69 40.60 2.18
C ASN A 541 -4.85 40.94 3.66
N ASN A 542 -4.09 40.28 4.54
CA ASN A 542 -3.39 40.96 5.61
C ASN A 542 -2.37 40.02 6.26
N CYS A 543 -1.21 40.60 6.51
CA CYS A 543 -0.10 40.05 7.25
C CYS A 543 -0.63 39.39 8.53
N HIS A 544 -0.29 38.12 8.80
CA HIS A 544 -0.60 37.51 10.09
C HIS A 544 0.12 38.32 11.19
N ASN A 545 -0.66 39.05 11.98
CA ASN A 545 -0.28 39.30 13.37
C ASN A 545 -0.43 37.98 14.13
N GLU A 546 0.46 37.71 15.09
CA GLU A 546 0.49 36.45 15.87
C GLU A 546 -0.83 36.14 16.61
N ASN A 547 -1.73 37.11 16.75
CA ASN A 547 -3.02 36.96 17.44
C ASN A 547 -4.09 36.21 16.62
N ASP A 548 -3.99 36.13 15.29
CA ASP A 548 -5.03 35.48 14.46
C ASP A 548 -4.89 33.96 14.40
N ALA A 549 -3.68 33.41 14.51
CA ALA A 549 -3.44 31.96 14.44
C ALA A 549 -4.01 31.20 15.66
N ALA A 550 -3.89 31.79 16.85
CA ALA A 550 -4.50 31.23 18.07
C ALA A 550 -6.04 31.20 17.97
N THR A 551 -6.62 32.23 17.34
CA THR A 551 -8.07 32.35 17.15
C THR A 551 -8.60 31.34 16.10
N GLU A 552 -7.81 31.01 15.08
CA GLU A 552 -8.15 29.98 14.08
C GLU A 552 -8.05 28.54 14.62
N GLU A 553 -7.06 28.25 15.48
CA GLU A 553 -6.92 26.95 16.14
C GLU A 553 -8.09 26.66 17.09
N GLU A 554 -8.54 27.66 17.86
CA GLU A 554 -9.73 27.54 18.69
C GLU A 554 -11.02 27.39 17.86
N LYS A 555 -11.12 28.06 16.70
CA LYS A 555 -12.31 28.00 15.83
C LYS A 555 -12.54 26.62 15.20
N TYR A 556 -11.48 25.87 14.90
CA TYR A 556 -11.54 24.60 14.17
C TYR A 556 -10.97 23.41 14.97
N GLU A 557 -10.95 23.50 16.30
CA GLU A 557 -10.35 22.49 17.19
C GLU A 557 -10.90 21.08 16.94
N GLU A 558 -12.22 20.94 16.76
CA GLU A 558 -12.87 19.65 16.51
C GLU A 558 -12.39 19.02 15.20
N SER A 559 -12.40 19.79 14.11
CA SER A 559 -11.89 19.35 12.79
C SER A 559 -10.40 19.00 12.83
N ILE A 560 -9.60 19.76 13.58
CA ILE A 560 -8.18 19.46 13.78
C ILE A 560 -8.02 18.14 14.55
N GLY A 561 -8.83 17.90 15.59
CA GLY A 561 -8.87 16.64 16.33
C GLY A 561 -9.22 15.45 15.44
N LEU A 562 -10.28 15.57 14.64
CA LEU A 562 -10.69 14.53 13.67
C LEU A 562 -9.63 14.29 12.59
N CYS A 563 -8.99 15.36 12.10
CA CYS A 563 -7.87 15.22 11.18
C CYS A 563 -6.72 14.42 11.82
N LYS A 564 -6.32 14.75 13.06
CA LYS A 564 -5.32 13.98 13.81
C LYS A 564 -5.73 12.51 13.97
N GLU A 565 -6.99 12.22 14.26
CA GLU A 565 -7.53 10.85 14.34
C GLU A 565 -7.39 10.09 13.01
N LEU A 566 -7.75 10.72 11.88
CA LEU A 566 -7.58 10.13 10.54
C LEU A 566 -6.10 9.79 10.26
N TRP A 567 -5.19 10.70 10.60
CA TRP A 567 -3.75 10.47 10.45
C TRP A 567 -3.19 9.42 11.43
N ALA A 568 -3.77 9.28 12.62
CA ALA A 568 -3.47 8.20 13.55
C ALA A 568 -3.86 6.84 12.97
N GLN A 569 -5.07 6.72 12.42
CA GLN A 569 -5.53 5.51 11.72
C GLN A 569 -4.63 5.17 10.53
N GLN A 570 -4.20 6.18 9.77
CA GLN A 570 -3.24 5.99 8.66
C GLN A 570 -1.89 5.46 9.16
N GLY A 571 -1.39 6.02 10.26
CA GLY A 571 -0.17 5.57 10.90
C GLY A 571 -0.25 4.11 11.33
N ILE A 572 -1.38 3.69 11.93
CA ILE A 572 -1.63 2.30 12.34
C ILE A 572 -1.65 1.38 11.12
N ALA A 573 -2.48 1.69 10.12
CA ALA A 573 -2.65 0.86 8.93
C ALA A 573 -1.30 0.62 8.22
N LEU A 574 -0.51 1.68 8.02
CA LEU A 574 0.74 1.56 7.29
C LEU A 574 1.84 0.92 8.15
N SER A 575 1.76 1.04 9.47
CA SER A 575 2.71 0.40 10.41
C SER A 575 2.49 -1.09 10.45
N GLU A 576 1.24 -1.52 10.43
CA GLU A 576 0.89 -2.93 10.36
C GLU A 576 1.30 -3.52 8.99
N LEU A 577 1.05 -2.83 7.89
CA LEU A 577 1.48 -3.25 6.55
C LEU A 577 3.01 -3.38 6.42
N TYR A 578 3.77 -2.44 6.97
CA TYR A 578 5.22 -2.36 6.77
C TYR A 578 6.04 -3.12 7.82
N ALA A 579 5.64 -3.04 9.10
CA ALA A 579 6.42 -3.49 10.25
C ALA A 579 5.66 -4.46 11.19
N GLY A 580 4.38 -4.75 10.96
CA GLY A 580 3.58 -5.69 11.77
C GLY A 580 3.42 -5.28 13.24
N SER A 581 3.44 -3.97 13.50
CA SER A 581 3.27 -3.41 14.83
C SER A 581 2.53 -2.09 14.78
N GLU A 582 2.17 -1.55 15.94
CA GLU A 582 1.69 -0.17 16.07
C GLU A 582 2.82 0.85 15.84
N PRO A 583 2.47 2.11 15.49
CA PRO A 583 3.42 3.19 15.29
C PRO A 583 3.91 3.79 16.62
N HIS A 584 5.18 4.22 16.68
CA HIS A 584 5.79 4.73 17.92
C HIS A 584 5.19 6.06 18.41
N PHE A 585 4.75 6.93 17.50
CA PHE A 585 4.35 8.30 17.83
C PHE A 585 2.84 8.54 17.87
N LEU A 586 2.04 7.47 18.00
CA LEU A 586 0.57 7.56 17.99
C LEU A 586 0.05 8.50 19.09
N SER A 587 0.52 8.30 20.33
CA SER A 587 0.10 9.11 21.47
C SER A 587 0.56 10.56 21.35
N PHE A 588 1.75 10.80 20.78
CA PHE A 588 2.27 12.13 20.57
C PHE A 588 1.47 12.90 19.51
N LEU A 589 1.03 12.22 18.44
CA LEU A 589 0.17 12.79 17.41
C LEU A 589 -1.19 13.24 17.98
N LEU A 590 -1.82 12.38 18.78
CA LEU A 590 -3.17 12.62 19.31
C LEU A 590 -3.17 13.58 20.52
N LYS A 591 -2.25 13.39 21.48
CA LYS A 591 -2.26 14.10 22.77
C LYS A 591 -1.24 15.23 22.88
N GLY A 592 -0.41 15.44 21.86
CA GLY A 592 0.63 16.47 21.84
C GLY A 592 1.81 16.25 22.79
N SER A 593 1.78 15.18 23.59
CA SER A 593 2.81 14.84 24.58
C SER A 593 3.08 13.33 24.64
N LEU A 594 4.30 12.97 25.03
CA LEU A 594 4.65 11.58 25.34
C LEU A 594 4.16 11.27 26.76
N GLY A 595 3.30 10.27 26.92
CA GLY A 595 2.80 9.87 28.23
C GLY A 595 3.90 9.39 29.20
N PRO A 596 3.61 9.29 30.51
CA PRO A 596 4.61 8.97 31.53
C PRO A 596 5.30 7.61 31.32
N PHE A 597 4.63 6.66 30.66
CA PHE A 597 5.16 5.32 30.35
C PHE A 597 5.63 5.16 28.89
N ALA A 598 5.81 6.26 28.14
CA ALA A 598 6.14 6.21 26.71
C ALA A 598 7.43 5.43 26.43
N LYS A 599 8.48 5.62 27.22
CA LYS A 599 9.77 4.90 27.03
C LYS A 599 9.62 3.38 27.14
N GLN A 600 8.76 2.91 28.05
CA GLN A 600 8.51 1.48 28.24
C GLN A 600 7.72 0.91 27.05
N GLN A 601 6.69 1.64 26.60
CA GLN A 601 5.91 1.26 25.42
C GLN A 601 6.79 1.22 24.16
N GLU A 602 7.66 2.23 23.97
CA GLU A 602 8.62 2.25 22.86
C GLU A 602 9.56 1.04 22.88
N ALA A 603 10.06 0.63 24.05
CA ALA A 603 10.93 -0.54 24.19
C ALA A 603 10.21 -1.85 23.83
N ILE A 604 8.95 -2.00 24.26
CA ILE A 604 8.12 -3.17 23.92
C ILE A 604 7.86 -3.20 22.41
N LEU A 605 7.45 -2.07 21.82
CA LEU A 605 7.18 -1.94 20.39
C LEU A 605 8.43 -2.24 19.55
N ALA A 606 9.59 -1.71 19.95
CA ALA A 606 10.83 -1.95 19.24
C ALA A 606 11.28 -3.41 19.33
N SER A 607 11.02 -4.08 20.46
CA SER A 607 11.27 -5.53 20.63
C SER A 607 10.35 -6.36 19.74
N ARG A 608 9.05 -6.00 19.65
CA ARG A 608 8.10 -6.65 18.74
C ARG A 608 8.53 -6.50 17.28
N ARG A 609 8.94 -5.30 16.86
CA ARG A 609 9.48 -5.06 15.50
C ARG A 609 10.74 -5.87 15.25
N TRP A 610 11.63 -5.97 16.24
CA TRP A 610 12.82 -6.79 16.14
C TRP A 610 12.50 -8.28 15.96
N LEU A 611 11.48 -8.80 16.63
CA LEU A 611 11.03 -10.18 16.43
C LEU A 611 10.41 -10.35 15.03
N GLN A 612 9.49 -9.47 14.67
CA GLN A 612 8.78 -9.47 13.39
C GLN A 612 9.74 -9.44 12.20
N GLN A 613 10.66 -8.48 12.19
CA GLN A 613 11.62 -8.27 11.10
C GLN A 613 12.61 -9.42 10.90
N ASN A 614 12.95 -10.13 11.97
CA ASN A 614 13.93 -11.21 11.92
C ASN A 614 13.30 -12.58 11.68
N PHE A 615 12.03 -12.80 12.02
CA PHE A 615 11.44 -14.15 12.01
C PHE A 615 10.18 -14.33 11.16
N TYR A 616 9.46 -13.25 10.83
CA TYR A 616 8.16 -13.35 10.14
C TYR A 616 8.09 -12.54 8.83
N ASP A 617 8.93 -11.51 8.67
CA ASP A 617 8.86 -10.60 7.52
C ASP A 617 9.21 -11.22 6.16
N GLY A 618 9.90 -12.36 6.10
CA GLY A 618 10.22 -13.04 4.84
C GLY A 618 8.98 -13.65 4.18
N ASP A 619 8.20 -14.45 4.91
CA ASP A 619 6.94 -15.03 4.43
C ASP A 619 5.96 -13.92 3.96
N LYS A 620 5.86 -12.83 4.72
CA LYS A 620 5.03 -11.66 4.37
C LYS A 620 5.50 -11.00 3.07
N GLN A 621 6.81 -10.86 2.89
CA GLN A 621 7.38 -10.32 1.66
C GLN A 621 7.15 -11.26 0.46
N ASP A 622 7.21 -12.56 0.66
CA ASP A 622 6.97 -13.56 -0.39
C ASP A 622 5.52 -13.48 -0.90
N ILE A 623 4.56 -13.36 0.01
CA ILE A 623 3.15 -13.12 -0.32
C ILE A 623 2.98 -11.83 -1.13
N ILE A 624 3.58 -10.72 -0.68
CA ILE A 624 3.53 -9.44 -1.41
C ILE A 624 4.11 -9.63 -2.81
N SER A 625 5.23 -10.34 -2.95
CA SER A 625 5.92 -10.53 -4.22
C SER A 625 5.10 -11.34 -5.23
N ILE A 626 4.32 -12.33 -4.76
CA ILE A 626 3.39 -13.10 -5.60
C ILE A 626 2.21 -12.22 -6.04
N VAL A 627 1.50 -11.60 -5.10
CA VAL A 627 0.26 -10.84 -5.38
C VAL A 627 0.55 -9.61 -6.26
N THR A 628 1.74 -9.01 -6.12
CA THR A 628 2.17 -7.87 -6.93
C THR A 628 2.96 -8.25 -8.19
N ARG A 629 3.16 -9.55 -8.44
CA ARG A 629 3.98 -10.12 -9.53
C ARG A 629 5.40 -9.55 -9.60
N GLN A 630 5.95 -9.07 -8.48
CA GLN A 630 7.40 -8.83 -8.36
C GLN A 630 8.18 -10.15 -8.52
N HIS A 631 7.53 -11.27 -8.23
CA HIS A 631 7.96 -12.60 -8.62
C HIS A 631 6.92 -13.22 -9.54
N ASP A 632 7.35 -13.75 -10.68
CA ASP A 632 6.50 -14.45 -11.64
C ASP A 632 6.69 -15.98 -11.52
N PRO A 633 5.71 -16.72 -10.96
CA PRO A 633 5.78 -18.18 -10.87
C PRO A 633 5.81 -18.89 -12.23
N ALA A 634 5.24 -18.28 -13.28
CA ALA A 634 5.19 -18.86 -14.62
C ALA A 634 6.57 -18.84 -15.31
N LEU A 635 7.32 -17.74 -15.16
CA LEU A 635 8.60 -17.50 -15.85
C LEU A 635 9.84 -18.09 -15.16
N ALA A 636 9.72 -18.60 -13.93
CA ALA A 636 10.87 -19.04 -13.13
C ALA A 636 11.54 -20.34 -13.66
N GLN A 637 12.34 -20.24 -14.71
CA GLN A 637 13.18 -21.33 -15.24
C GLN A 637 14.45 -21.50 -14.40
N SER A 638 14.62 -22.66 -13.76
CA SER A 638 15.90 -23.21 -13.25
C SER A 638 16.63 -22.44 -12.10
N GLU A 639 17.15 -23.20 -11.13
CA GLU A 639 17.87 -22.81 -9.88
C GLU A 639 17.03 -22.48 -8.61
N PHE A 640 15.70 -22.41 -8.70
CA PHE A 640 14.83 -22.19 -7.54
C PHE A 640 14.84 -23.36 -6.52
N GLU A 641 15.26 -24.55 -6.94
CA GLU A 641 15.03 -25.82 -6.23
C GLU A 641 15.87 -26.05 -4.97
N ARG A 642 16.94 -25.27 -4.71
CA ARG A 642 17.73 -25.44 -3.46
C ARG A 642 17.32 -24.54 -2.30
N ARG A 643 16.47 -23.52 -2.53
CA ARG A 643 16.19 -22.49 -1.51
C ARG A 643 14.82 -22.66 -0.83
N PHE A 644 13.96 -23.55 -1.32
CA PHE A 644 12.64 -23.88 -0.75
C PHE A 644 12.68 -24.78 0.51
N LEU A 645 13.78 -24.79 1.26
CA LEU A 645 13.87 -25.46 2.56
C LEU A 645 13.88 -24.42 3.68
N ARG A 646 12.71 -24.13 4.26
CA ARG A 646 12.63 -23.95 5.72
C ARG A 646 11.46 -24.80 6.22
N PRO A 647 11.76 -25.72 7.15
CA PRO A 647 12.05 -25.40 8.54
C PRO A 647 13.55 -25.16 8.72
N PHE A 648 13.94 -24.27 9.66
CA PHE A 648 15.31 -24.02 10.12
C PHE A 648 16.30 -25.06 9.63
N SER A 649 17.34 -24.67 8.86
CA SER A 649 18.38 -25.61 8.41
C SER A 649 18.77 -26.51 9.58
N PHE A 650 19.09 -27.79 9.31
CA PHE A 650 19.48 -28.72 10.37
C PHE A 650 20.53 -28.08 11.30
N LEU A 651 21.45 -27.30 10.74
CA LEU A 651 22.42 -26.51 11.48
C LEU A 651 21.78 -25.47 12.41
N ASN A 652 20.82 -24.65 11.95
CA ASN A 652 20.16 -23.66 12.79
C ASN A 652 19.35 -24.34 13.93
N LYS A 653 18.73 -25.51 13.67
CA LYS A 653 18.05 -26.30 14.73
C LYS A 653 19.05 -26.81 15.77
N MET A 654 20.20 -27.32 15.33
CA MET A 654 21.27 -27.79 16.21
C MET A 654 21.85 -26.64 17.04
N VAL A 655 21.98 -25.45 16.48
CA VAL A 655 22.45 -24.25 17.20
C VAL A 655 21.45 -23.82 18.27
N VAL A 656 20.16 -23.76 17.95
CA VAL A 656 19.10 -23.43 18.94
C VAL A 656 19.02 -24.48 20.04
N LEU A 657 19.07 -25.77 19.68
CA LEU A 657 19.12 -26.86 20.65
C LEU A 657 20.36 -26.78 21.55
N GLY A 658 21.53 -26.51 20.97
CA GLY A 658 22.78 -26.31 21.70
C GLY A 658 22.69 -25.14 22.69
N LEU A 659 22.09 -24.02 22.29
CA LEU A 659 21.85 -22.88 23.17
C LEU A 659 20.89 -23.24 24.32
N PHE A 660 19.80 -23.95 24.04
CA PHE A 660 18.84 -24.39 25.06
C PHE A 660 19.49 -25.33 26.09
N VAL A 661 20.26 -26.33 25.62
CA VAL A 661 21.00 -27.26 26.47
C VAL A 661 22.00 -26.51 27.35
N ALA A 662 22.74 -25.55 26.79
CA ALA A 662 23.70 -24.75 27.55
C ALA A 662 23.05 -23.86 28.61
N MET A 663 21.93 -23.21 28.28
CA MET A 663 21.18 -22.38 29.23
C MET A 663 20.58 -23.23 30.37
N PHE A 664 20.05 -24.41 30.04
CA PHE A 664 19.55 -25.34 31.05
C PHE A 664 20.66 -25.84 31.97
N ALA A 665 21.80 -26.27 31.40
CA ALA A 665 22.96 -26.72 32.17
C ALA A 665 23.55 -25.60 33.04
N LEU A 666 23.60 -24.37 32.55
CA LEU A 666 23.99 -23.21 33.34
C LEU A 666 23.01 -22.95 34.49
N GLY A 667 21.71 -23.01 34.24
CA GLY A 667 20.67 -22.85 35.26
C GLY A 667 20.76 -23.89 36.37
N VAL A 668 20.94 -25.16 36.03
CA VAL A 668 21.14 -26.24 37.01
C VAL A 668 22.40 -25.99 37.84
N ASN A 669 23.53 -25.62 37.21
CA ASN A 669 24.76 -25.33 37.93
C ASN A 669 24.64 -24.11 38.85
N LEU A 670 23.90 -23.08 38.43
CA LEU A 670 23.65 -21.88 39.22
C LEU A 670 22.79 -22.20 40.45
N ILE A 671 21.77 -23.05 40.31
CA ILE A 671 20.96 -23.56 41.42
C ILE A 671 21.84 -24.34 42.41
N VAL A 672 22.66 -25.29 41.93
CA VAL A 672 23.58 -26.04 42.81
C VAL A 672 24.52 -25.10 43.55
N THR A 673 25.04 -24.07 42.88
CA THR A 673 25.95 -23.09 43.49
C THR A 673 25.27 -22.21 44.54
N LEU A 674 23.98 -21.89 44.37
CA LEU A 674 23.21 -21.03 45.28
C LEU A 674 22.66 -21.78 46.50
N PHE A 675 22.30 -23.06 46.36
CA PHE A 675 21.61 -23.82 47.41
C PHE A 675 22.51 -24.80 48.19
N VAL A 676 23.73 -25.09 47.71
CA VAL A 676 24.70 -25.89 48.48
C VAL A 676 25.42 -24.98 49.48
N PRO A 677 25.54 -25.37 50.77
CA PRO A 677 26.23 -24.59 51.79
C PRO A 677 27.68 -24.29 51.38
N ARG A 678 28.12 -23.02 51.55
CA ARG A 678 29.47 -22.52 51.15
C ARG A 678 30.62 -23.41 51.64
N ASP A 679 30.43 -24.06 52.78
CA ASP A 679 31.42 -24.89 53.46
C ASP A 679 31.72 -26.22 52.73
N ARG A 680 30.90 -26.58 51.73
CA ARG A 680 31.06 -27.78 50.88
C ARG A 680 31.22 -27.45 49.39
N ILE A 681 31.28 -26.17 49.00
CA ILE A 681 31.41 -25.79 47.60
C ILE A 681 32.86 -26.03 47.15
N SER A 682 33.07 -27.08 46.35
CA SER A 682 34.32 -27.23 45.58
C SER A 682 34.43 -26.15 44.51
N THR A 683 35.62 -25.85 43.99
CA THR A 683 35.81 -24.89 42.89
C THR A 683 35.17 -25.35 41.56
N GLY A 684 34.72 -26.60 41.47
CA GLY A 684 34.16 -27.23 40.27
C GLY A 684 32.91 -26.53 39.70
N PRO A 685 31.79 -26.39 40.43
CA PRO A 685 30.56 -25.77 39.94
C PRO A 685 30.75 -24.35 39.37
N VAL A 686 31.66 -23.57 39.95
CA VAL A 686 32.02 -22.23 39.45
C VAL A 686 32.73 -22.31 38.10
N LEU A 687 33.70 -23.23 37.95
CA LEU A 687 34.40 -23.47 36.69
C LEU A 687 33.45 -23.97 35.59
N TYR A 688 32.52 -24.87 35.90
CA TYR A 688 31.51 -25.34 34.95
C TYR A 688 30.56 -24.22 34.52
N SER A 689 30.15 -23.36 35.45
CA SER A 689 29.32 -22.18 35.11
C SER A 689 30.06 -21.23 34.17
N LEU A 690 31.34 -20.97 34.42
CA LEU A 690 32.18 -20.17 33.52
C LEU A 690 32.31 -20.80 32.14
N ALA A 691 32.51 -22.12 32.06
CA ALA A 691 32.58 -22.84 30.79
C ALA A 691 31.29 -22.72 29.97
N TRP A 692 30.13 -22.83 30.62
CA TRP A 692 28.84 -22.64 29.96
C TRP A 692 28.62 -21.19 29.50
N VAL A 693 29.01 -20.20 30.30
CA VAL A 693 28.97 -18.78 29.90
C VAL A 693 29.87 -18.53 28.68
N ILE A 694 31.08 -19.10 28.65
CA ILE A 694 31.98 -19.00 27.50
C ILE A 694 31.36 -19.68 26.27
N TYR A 695 30.81 -20.89 26.41
CA TYR A 695 30.16 -21.61 25.32
C TYR A 695 28.98 -20.82 24.73
N ILE A 696 28.10 -20.27 25.60
CA ILE A 696 26.99 -19.41 25.19
C ILE A 696 27.52 -18.17 24.47
N GLY A 697 28.56 -17.52 25.01
CA GLY A 697 29.20 -16.36 24.40
C GLY A 697 29.75 -16.65 23.00
N VAL A 698 30.41 -17.79 22.81
CA VAL A 698 30.93 -18.25 21.50
C VAL A 698 29.79 -18.54 20.54
N LEU A 699 28.73 -19.22 20.97
CA LEU A 699 27.55 -19.47 20.14
C LEU A 699 26.88 -18.16 19.70
N ILE A 700 26.65 -17.24 20.63
CA ILE A 700 26.06 -15.93 20.32
C ILE A 700 26.95 -15.16 19.34
N PHE A 701 28.27 -15.20 19.51
CA PHE A 701 29.21 -14.57 18.58
C PHE A 701 29.04 -15.11 17.15
N PHE A 702 29.00 -16.44 16.96
CA PHE A 702 28.78 -17.03 15.64
C PHE A 702 27.39 -16.72 15.07
N ILE A 703 26.35 -16.75 15.90
CA ILE A 703 24.98 -16.38 15.49
C ILE A 703 24.94 -14.93 15.02
N MET A 704 25.56 -14.00 15.75
CA MET A 704 25.58 -12.58 15.38
C MET A 704 26.44 -12.30 14.14
N ARG A 705 27.58 -12.99 14.01
CA ARG A 705 28.49 -12.85 12.85
C ARG A 705 27.80 -13.26 11.55
N ASP A 706 27.10 -14.39 11.57
CA ASP A 706 26.38 -14.94 10.41
C ASP A 706 24.87 -14.66 10.49
N GLY A 707 24.48 -13.55 11.14
CA GLY A 707 23.10 -13.26 11.56
C GLY A 707 22.06 -13.30 10.43
N VAL A 708 22.42 -12.90 9.22
CA VAL A 708 21.52 -12.96 8.04
C VAL A 708 21.06 -14.40 7.74
N SER A 709 21.89 -15.41 8.01
CA SER A 709 21.54 -16.82 7.80
C SER A 709 20.51 -17.34 8.81
N TYR A 710 20.37 -16.65 9.94
CA TYR A 710 19.44 -16.97 11.03
C TYR A 710 18.15 -16.14 10.97
N THR A 711 18.06 -15.11 10.11
CA THR A 711 16.82 -14.37 9.89
C THR A 711 15.92 -15.05 8.86
N ASN A 712 14.61 -14.82 8.92
CA ASN A 712 13.62 -15.18 7.90
C ASN A 712 13.72 -14.20 6.74
N SER A 713 14.66 -14.48 5.83
CA SER A 713 14.82 -13.73 4.58
C SER A 713 13.83 -14.21 3.51
N PRO A 714 13.25 -13.31 2.70
CA PRO A 714 12.33 -13.69 1.64
C PRO A 714 12.97 -14.63 0.61
N LEU A 715 12.16 -15.55 0.10
CA LEU A 715 12.51 -16.45 -1.00
C LEU A 715 12.50 -15.71 -2.33
N PHE A 716 11.51 -14.84 -2.52
CA PHE A 716 11.29 -14.07 -3.74
C PHE A 716 11.90 -12.68 -3.55
N ARG A 717 13.07 -12.45 -4.18
CA ARG A 717 13.81 -11.20 -4.06
C ARG A 717 13.53 -10.24 -5.18
#